data_AF-A0A970ZIN8-F1
#
_entry.id   AF-A0A970ZIN8-F1
#
_cell.length_a   1.000
_cell.length_b   1.000
_cell.length_c   1.000
_cell.angle_alpha   90.00
_cell.angle_beta   90.00
_cell.angle_gamma   90.00
#
_symmetry.space_group_name_H-M   'P 1'
#
loop_
_entity.id
_entity.type
_entity.pdbx_description
1 polymer ?
#
loop_
_entity_poly.entity_id
_entity_poly.type
_entity_poly.pdbx_seq_one_letter_code
_entity_poly.pdbx_strand_id
1 'polypeptide(L)'
;MNSRCVRVLAAVFIFFLFGCAAFAQQEGKKRRTAASLDGTTGLFKVWDAETLRAGETNFTFGYDQFNRDPGQLEIGRAVAGVAVGIVDRFEGFLSYDVQRRIEADNILAYRRTPGSLPIPATTPTGVTYFSQTAPFMDVPVATGRSDVHLGLKFNLLSERGGKPLSLALTGFGTIPGHRSSVGLARGLSNGSYSGGFGMLFSKTAGDFARFHLNAGTQFLTEPSVNGSGAELADFQNEFLYRGGVEFPAYKPYRIIAEISGTEYYGSGSANLNPSSPMDIIIGARVFPARWLSLGAGYQASVRHVDDDPAIGALGANYHGFVVQGTIGIRKNDPPTVTCNAAKSTILQTESTTLRASAVDPDGDNLTYSWTSTGGKVTGNNDTATFDATDVAPGKYTVTVTVSDGKHDVTCSTEITVLKKNYPPTASVEPATFDVTQGDTVNLRCAATDANNDPLTYSWSVNGQSLAATGPQISFGSEGRTPGEYTVTCTVSDGEATATASAKGNVRERIIPNKPPTIECLTTTMDVASGSTIELRARATDPEGAPLTYTWTSTGGTVSGTGETATFNAAGVRAGSYTVTATVDDGKDKASCSMTVNVSERLSVTKEKCGFFAPGGTRVDNCAKAILDDLAVRMKNDPTLHANVIGYTDSRERSKTLGERRAKAMVAYLEKQGVESSRMTITNGGQNNPVGDNKTAAGRRLNRRVEIELTVR
;
A
#
# COMPACT_ATOMS: atom_id res chain seq x y z
N MET A 1 18.24 14.68 -74.66
CA MET A 1 16.89 14.88 -74.08
C MET A 1 16.38 16.24 -74.52
N ASN A 2 15.24 16.32 -75.21
CA ASN A 2 14.69 17.58 -75.73
C ASN A 2 14.07 18.44 -74.59
N SER A 3 13.95 19.75 -74.78
CA SER A 3 13.32 20.73 -73.87
C SER A 3 11.92 20.32 -73.39
N ARG A 4 11.17 19.58 -74.21
CA ARG A 4 9.86 19.01 -73.84
C ARG A 4 9.96 17.95 -72.73
N CYS A 5 10.90 17.00 -72.84
CA CYS A 5 11.14 15.98 -71.82
C CYS A 5 11.55 16.62 -70.47
N VAL A 6 12.37 17.66 -70.51
CA VAL A 6 12.80 18.40 -69.30
C VAL A 6 11.61 19.12 -68.64
N ARG A 7 10.71 19.73 -69.42
CA ARG A 7 9.49 20.37 -68.90
C ARG A 7 8.50 19.38 -68.28
N VAL A 8 8.32 18.21 -68.91
CA VAL A 8 7.47 17.14 -68.37
C VAL A 8 8.05 16.62 -67.06
N LEU A 9 9.36 16.37 -67.00
CA LEU A 9 10.04 15.95 -65.78
C LEU A 9 9.85 16.97 -64.64
N ALA A 10 10.01 18.26 -64.95
CA ALA A 10 9.83 19.35 -63.98
C ALA A 10 8.38 19.47 -63.47
N ALA A 11 7.38 19.38 -64.36
CA ALA A 11 5.97 19.47 -63.99
C ALA A 11 5.53 18.29 -63.10
N VAL A 12 5.98 17.08 -63.43
CA VAL A 12 5.73 15.86 -62.65
C VAL A 12 6.37 15.94 -61.26
N PHE A 13 7.59 16.47 -61.17
CA PHE A 13 8.31 16.64 -59.90
C PHE A 13 7.68 17.71 -59.00
N ILE A 14 7.17 18.82 -59.57
CA ILE A 14 6.49 19.88 -58.82
C ILE A 14 5.16 19.38 -58.23
N PHE A 15 4.38 18.58 -58.97
CA PHE A 15 3.14 17.99 -58.47
C PHE A 15 3.38 17.02 -57.30
N PHE A 16 4.50 16.28 -57.33
CA PHE A 16 4.92 15.40 -56.23
C PHE A 16 5.27 16.17 -54.95
N LEU A 17 6.02 17.26 -55.08
CA LEU A 17 6.50 18.05 -53.96
C LEU A 17 5.36 18.75 -53.22
N PHE A 18 4.33 19.22 -53.93
CA PHE A 18 3.15 19.85 -53.31
C PHE A 18 2.24 18.86 -52.56
N GLY A 19 2.21 17.58 -52.93
CA GLY A 19 1.36 16.56 -52.30
C GLY A 19 1.95 15.84 -51.07
N CYS A 20 3.25 16.05 -50.78
CA CYS A 20 4.01 15.17 -49.89
C CYS A 20 4.55 15.83 -48.60
N ALA A 21 4.25 17.10 -48.36
CA ALA A 21 4.65 17.77 -47.13
C ALA A 21 3.80 17.25 -45.95
N ALA A 22 4.46 16.58 -45.01
CA ALA A 22 4.01 16.35 -43.62
C ALA A 22 3.16 15.12 -43.25
N PHE A 23 3.27 13.98 -43.93
CA PHE A 23 2.72 12.73 -43.39
C PHE A 23 3.75 11.60 -43.37
N ALA A 24 4.01 11.08 -42.17
CA ALA A 24 4.79 9.86 -41.95
C ALA A 24 3.87 8.63 -42.06
N GLN A 25 4.43 7.51 -42.51
CA GLN A 25 3.74 6.22 -42.47
C GLN A 25 3.45 5.85 -41.01
N GLN A 26 2.24 5.38 -40.73
CA GLN A 26 1.90 4.87 -39.41
C GLN A 26 2.65 3.55 -39.16
N GLU A 27 3.44 3.48 -38.09
CA GLU A 27 4.15 2.26 -37.69
C GLU A 27 3.15 1.12 -37.44
N GLY A 28 3.47 -0.08 -37.91
CA GLY A 28 2.70 -1.30 -37.65
C GLY A 28 1.60 -1.66 -38.66
N LYS A 29 1.26 -0.82 -39.65
CA LYS A 29 0.33 -1.19 -40.73
C LYS A 29 1.05 -1.44 -42.05
N LYS A 30 0.80 -2.61 -42.65
CA LYS A 30 1.41 -2.99 -43.93
C LYS A 30 0.43 -2.85 -45.09
N ARG A 31 0.93 -2.32 -46.19
CA ARG A 31 0.17 -2.16 -47.42
C ARG A 31 0.17 -3.47 -48.22
N ARG A 32 -1.01 -3.91 -48.66
CA ARG A 32 -1.13 -5.03 -49.61
C ARG A 32 -0.53 -4.64 -50.95
N THR A 33 0.40 -5.44 -51.45
CA THR A 33 1.04 -5.24 -52.76
C THR A 33 0.27 -5.99 -53.84
N ALA A 34 0.24 -5.41 -55.03
CA ALA A 34 -0.29 -6.00 -56.25
C ALA A 34 0.71 -5.75 -57.37
N ALA A 35 0.59 -6.48 -58.47
CA ALA A 35 1.39 -6.24 -59.64
C ALA A 35 0.79 -5.14 -60.51
N SER A 36 1.59 -4.65 -61.46
CA SER A 36 1.20 -3.97 -62.69
C SER A 36 1.08 -4.98 -63.83
N LEU A 37 0.50 -4.60 -64.96
CA LEU A 37 0.38 -5.49 -66.13
C LEU A 37 1.75 -6.02 -66.57
N ASP A 38 2.80 -5.22 -66.40
CA ASP A 38 4.18 -5.58 -66.74
C ASP A 38 4.78 -6.62 -65.76
N GLY A 39 4.05 -7.02 -64.72
CA GLY A 39 4.40 -8.06 -63.76
C GLY A 39 5.02 -7.55 -62.45
N THR A 40 5.76 -6.44 -62.50
CA THR A 40 6.36 -5.78 -61.33
C THR A 40 5.31 -5.19 -60.39
N THR A 41 5.64 -4.96 -59.11
CA THR A 41 4.72 -4.28 -58.18
C THR A 41 4.30 -2.89 -58.68
N GLY A 42 3.02 -2.55 -58.55
CA GLY A 42 2.49 -1.29 -59.07
C GLY A 42 0.97 -1.15 -59.01
N LEU A 43 0.48 -0.13 -59.70
CA LEU A 43 -0.92 0.06 -60.06
C LEU A 43 -1.23 -0.75 -61.33
N PHE A 44 -1.94 -0.25 -62.34
CA PHE A 44 -2.18 -0.94 -63.61
C PHE A 44 -0.96 -0.84 -64.54
N LYS A 45 -0.54 0.37 -64.91
CA LYS A 45 0.63 0.65 -65.76
C LYS A 45 1.73 1.40 -64.99
N VAL A 46 1.40 2.10 -63.92
CA VAL A 46 2.39 2.77 -63.06
C VAL A 46 3.04 1.76 -62.11
N TRP A 47 4.37 1.71 -62.08
CA TRP A 47 5.13 0.84 -61.17
C TRP A 47 5.36 1.49 -59.81
N ASP A 48 5.33 0.70 -58.74
CA ASP A 48 5.72 1.14 -57.40
C ASP A 48 7.24 1.07 -57.24
N ALA A 49 7.81 2.06 -56.56
CA ALA A 49 9.22 2.05 -56.16
C ALA A 49 9.54 0.96 -55.13
N GLU A 50 8.55 0.50 -54.36
CA GLU A 50 8.71 -0.63 -53.44
C GLU A 50 8.92 -1.96 -54.19
N THR A 51 9.82 -2.78 -53.66
CA THR A 51 10.13 -4.13 -54.16
C THR A 51 9.41 -5.21 -53.36
N LEU A 52 9.20 -6.38 -53.96
CA LEU A 52 8.90 -7.61 -53.23
C LEU A 52 10.08 -7.99 -52.32
N ARG A 53 9.77 -8.57 -51.14
CA ARG A 53 10.80 -9.07 -50.22
C ARG A 53 11.43 -10.36 -50.71
N ALA A 54 12.58 -10.71 -50.15
CA ALA A 54 13.21 -12.00 -50.40
C ALA A 54 12.21 -13.15 -50.23
N GLY A 55 11.99 -13.92 -51.30
CA GLY A 55 11.05 -15.05 -51.33
C GLY A 55 9.57 -14.70 -51.56
N GLU A 56 9.21 -13.42 -51.67
CA GLU A 56 7.89 -13.01 -52.15
C GLU A 56 7.81 -13.09 -53.67
N THR A 57 6.63 -13.41 -54.18
CA THR A 57 6.40 -13.54 -55.63
C THR A 57 5.02 -13.01 -55.99
N ASN A 58 4.91 -12.36 -57.15
CA ASN A 58 3.64 -12.03 -57.79
C ASN A 58 3.52 -12.84 -59.08
N PHE A 59 2.35 -13.44 -59.29
CA PHE A 59 1.92 -13.95 -60.58
C PHE A 59 0.79 -13.05 -61.07
N THR A 60 0.98 -12.46 -62.24
CA THR A 60 0.06 -11.49 -62.83
C THR A 60 -0.68 -12.14 -63.98
N PHE A 61 -1.97 -11.86 -64.07
CA PHE A 61 -2.77 -12.12 -65.25
C PHE A 61 -3.59 -10.88 -65.53
N GLY A 62 -3.73 -10.48 -66.78
CA GLY A 62 -4.49 -9.28 -67.10
C GLY A 62 -4.87 -9.21 -68.55
N TYR A 63 -5.77 -8.28 -68.85
CA TYR A 63 -6.09 -7.88 -70.20
C TYR A 63 -6.21 -6.37 -70.25
N ASP A 64 -5.50 -5.72 -71.17
CA ASP A 64 -5.75 -4.32 -71.48
C ASP A 64 -6.10 -4.12 -72.94
N GLN A 65 -7.07 -3.24 -73.19
CA GLN A 65 -7.44 -2.76 -74.50
C GLN A 65 -7.20 -1.26 -74.54
N PHE A 66 -6.49 -0.80 -75.57
CA PHE A 66 -6.21 0.61 -75.79
C PHE A 66 -6.00 0.90 -77.26
N ASN A 67 -6.13 2.16 -77.63
CA ASN A 67 -5.95 2.56 -79.02
C ASN A 67 -4.69 3.40 -79.22
N ARG A 68 -4.14 3.36 -80.43
CA ARG A 68 -2.98 4.16 -80.84
C ARG A 68 -3.23 4.85 -82.17
N ASP A 69 -2.68 6.06 -82.25
CA ASP A 69 -2.59 6.79 -83.49
C ASP A 69 -1.32 6.42 -84.26
N PRO A 70 -1.35 6.54 -85.60
CA PRO A 70 -2.49 6.96 -86.41
C PRO A 70 -3.38 5.80 -86.88
N GLY A 71 -4.61 6.08 -87.35
CA GLY A 71 -5.40 5.11 -88.14
C GLY A 71 -6.25 4.12 -87.33
N GLN A 72 -6.67 4.51 -86.13
CA GLN A 72 -7.55 3.69 -85.26
C GLN A 72 -6.99 2.30 -84.99
N LEU A 73 -5.75 2.22 -84.47
CA LEU A 73 -5.16 0.96 -84.05
C LEU A 73 -5.71 0.55 -82.68
N GLU A 74 -6.69 -0.35 -82.66
CA GLU A 74 -7.18 -0.96 -81.42
C GLU A 74 -6.31 -2.17 -81.05
N ILE A 75 -5.76 -2.15 -79.83
CA ILE A 75 -4.82 -3.16 -79.35
C ILE A 75 -5.35 -3.73 -78.05
N GLY A 76 -5.62 -5.04 -78.06
CA GLY A 76 -5.92 -5.84 -76.88
C GLY A 76 -4.77 -6.77 -76.53
N ARG A 77 -4.29 -6.78 -75.29
CA ARG A 77 -3.23 -7.68 -74.82
C ARG A 77 -3.71 -8.47 -73.62
N ALA A 78 -3.68 -9.79 -73.71
CA ALA A 78 -3.72 -10.68 -72.57
C ALA A 78 -2.28 -10.91 -72.09
N VAL A 79 -2.02 -10.62 -70.83
CA VAL A 79 -0.68 -10.64 -70.24
C VAL A 79 -0.61 -11.69 -69.13
N ALA A 80 0.45 -12.48 -69.12
CA ALA A 80 0.84 -13.31 -68.00
C ALA A 80 2.23 -12.88 -67.52
N GLY A 81 2.41 -12.66 -66.22
CA GLY A 81 3.68 -12.17 -65.69
C GLY A 81 4.05 -12.77 -64.35
N VAL A 82 5.32 -12.62 -64.00
CA VAL A 82 5.88 -13.01 -62.71
C VAL A 82 6.84 -11.93 -62.23
N ALA A 83 6.82 -11.63 -60.93
CA ALA A 83 7.86 -10.85 -60.28
C ALA A 83 8.30 -11.55 -58.99
N VAL A 84 9.60 -11.57 -58.74
CA VAL A 84 10.22 -12.26 -57.60
C VAL A 84 11.10 -11.27 -56.85
N GLY A 85 10.90 -11.17 -55.54
CA GLY A 85 11.86 -10.51 -54.66
C GLY A 85 13.05 -11.43 -54.40
N ILE A 86 14.21 -11.07 -54.95
CA ILE A 86 15.45 -11.85 -54.85
C ILE A 86 16.12 -11.57 -53.50
N VAL A 87 16.21 -10.29 -53.15
CA VAL A 87 16.52 -9.78 -51.81
C VAL A 87 15.57 -8.61 -51.52
N ASP A 88 15.47 -8.15 -50.28
CA ASP A 88 14.47 -7.13 -49.89
C ASP A 88 14.53 -5.83 -50.70
N ARG A 89 15.67 -5.54 -51.34
CA ARG A 89 15.88 -4.36 -52.20
C ARG A 89 15.92 -4.65 -53.70
N PHE A 90 15.75 -5.90 -54.13
CA PHE A 90 15.92 -6.27 -55.52
C PHE A 90 14.79 -7.18 -55.98
N GLU A 91 14.10 -6.74 -57.03
CA GLU A 91 13.00 -7.47 -57.66
C GLU A 91 13.33 -7.72 -59.13
N GLY A 92 13.23 -8.97 -59.55
CA GLY A 92 13.25 -9.33 -60.97
C GLY A 92 11.83 -9.58 -61.45
N PHE A 93 11.50 -9.11 -62.65
CA PHE A 93 10.17 -9.32 -63.22
C PHE A 93 10.23 -9.67 -64.71
N LEU A 94 9.23 -10.42 -65.15
CA LEU A 94 9.02 -10.85 -66.52
C LEU A 94 7.52 -10.86 -66.81
N SER A 95 7.12 -10.39 -67.97
CA SER A 95 5.76 -10.54 -68.49
C SER A 95 5.79 -10.97 -69.94
N TYR A 96 4.74 -11.68 -70.34
CA TYR A 96 4.57 -12.21 -71.68
C TYR A 96 3.17 -11.87 -72.17
N ASP A 97 3.12 -11.22 -73.33
CA ASP A 97 1.88 -11.00 -74.06
C ASP A 97 1.45 -12.31 -74.72
N VAL A 98 0.80 -13.17 -73.91
CA VAL A 98 0.36 -14.52 -74.32
C VAL A 98 -0.60 -14.46 -75.50
N GLN A 99 -1.33 -13.37 -75.63
CA GLN A 99 -2.18 -13.08 -76.78
C GLN A 99 -2.29 -11.57 -76.97
N ARG A 100 -2.01 -11.12 -78.18
CA ARG A 100 -2.28 -9.77 -78.68
C ARG A 100 -3.31 -9.88 -79.78
N ARG A 101 -4.39 -9.13 -79.66
CA ARG A 101 -5.36 -8.83 -80.71
C ARG A 101 -5.08 -7.41 -81.16
N ILE A 102 -5.07 -7.18 -82.46
CA ILE A 102 -4.91 -5.86 -83.03
C ILE A 102 -5.84 -5.70 -84.21
N GLU A 103 -6.50 -4.56 -84.28
CA GLU A 103 -7.48 -4.18 -85.30
C GLU A 103 -7.10 -2.80 -85.83
N ALA A 104 -7.03 -2.69 -87.15
CA ALA A 104 -6.64 -1.49 -87.86
C ALA A 104 -7.68 -1.19 -88.92
N ASP A 105 -8.65 -0.36 -88.56
CA ASP A 105 -9.78 -0.04 -89.43
C ASP A 105 -9.37 0.86 -90.59
N ASN A 106 -8.37 1.74 -90.39
CA ASN A 106 -8.04 2.81 -91.31
C ASN A 106 -6.57 2.85 -91.75
N ILE A 107 -5.81 1.77 -91.51
CA ILE A 107 -4.47 1.60 -92.08
C ILE A 107 -4.53 0.52 -93.15
N LEU A 108 -4.19 0.88 -94.39
CA LEU A 108 -4.09 -0.04 -95.50
C LEU A 108 -2.62 -0.11 -95.93
N ALA A 109 -1.85 -1.08 -95.43
CA ALA A 109 -0.71 -1.52 -96.21
C ALA A 109 -1.24 -2.43 -97.33
N TYR A 110 -0.76 -2.21 -98.55
CA TYR A 110 -1.06 -3.09 -99.68
C TYR A 110 -0.78 -4.53 -99.27
N ARG A 111 -1.81 -5.41 -99.29
CA ARG A 111 -1.64 -6.85 -99.04
C ARG A 111 -0.51 -7.36 -99.91
N ARG A 112 0.62 -7.68 -99.29
CA ARG A 112 1.83 -8.03 -100.02
C ARG A 112 1.85 -9.51 -100.36
N THR A 113 2.58 -9.85 -101.41
CA THR A 113 2.88 -11.24 -101.75
C THR A 113 3.59 -11.90 -100.57
N PRO A 114 3.11 -13.07 -100.09
CA PRO A 114 3.78 -13.80 -99.01
C PRO A 114 5.28 -13.96 -99.29
N GLY A 115 6.12 -13.48 -98.36
CA GLY A 115 7.58 -13.57 -98.47
C GLY A 115 8.33 -12.28 -98.84
N SER A 116 7.65 -11.21 -99.26
CA SER A 116 8.31 -9.90 -99.44
C SER A 116 8.66 -9.24 -98.11
N LEU A 117 9.65 -8.34 -98.10
CA LEU A 117 9.97 -7.53 -96.92
C LEU A 117 8.76 -6.65 -96.54
N PRO A 118 8.40 -6.57 -95.24
CA PRO A 118 7.40 -5.63 -94.76
C PRO A 118 7.84 -4.19 -95.06
N ILE A 119 6.88 -3.31 -95.33
CA ILE A 119 7.13 -1.87 -95.40
C ILE A 119 6.27 -1.16 -94.36
N PRO A 120 6.66 0.05 -93.93
CA PRO A 120 5.82 0.86 -93.07
C PRO A 120 4.41 1.02 -93.63
N ALA A 121 3.44 0.97 -92.73
CA ALA A 121 2.04 1.02 -93.08
C ALA A 121 1.64 2.39 -93.63
N THR A 122 0.67 2.38 -94.55
CA THR A 122 0.20 3.57 -95.28
C THR A 122 -1.28 3.81 -95.03
N THR A 123 -1.72 5.05 -95.19
CA THR A 123 -3.14 5.42 -95.18
C THR A 123 -3.82 5.00 -96.49
N PRO A 124 -5.17 5.04 -96.58
CA PRO A 124 -5.89 4.75 -97.82
C PRO A 124 -5.50 5.63 -99.02
N THR A 125 -4.87 6.79 -98.79
CA THR A 125 -4.38 7.70 -99.84
C THR A 125 -2.92 7.42 -100.25
N GLY A 126 -2.28 6.38 -99.70
CA GLY A 126 -0.92 5.96 -100.04
C GLY A 126 0.19 6.74 -99.35
N VAL A 127 -0.14 7.58 -98.36
CA VAL A 127 0.85 8.32 -97.55
C VAL A 127 1.37 7.42 -96.43
N THR A 128 2.69 7.34 -96.26
CA THR A 128 3.32 6.65 -95.13
C THR A 128 3.00 7.38 -93.85
N TYR A 129 2.27 6.74 -92.93
CA TYR A 129 1.81 7.33 -91.68
C TYR A 129 1.51 6.21 -90.67
N PHE A 130 2.35 6.05 -89.63
CA PHE A 130 2.34 4.82 -88.83
C PHE A 130 2.88 4.99 -87.41
N SER A 131 2.53 4.04 -86.54
CA SER A 131 2.97 3.95 -85.15
C SER A 131 4.07 2.92 -84.98
N GLN A 132 5.07 3.18 -84.14
CA GLN A 132 6.06 2.17 -83.71
C GLN A 132 5.44 0.95 -83.01
N THR A 133 4.18 1.05 -82.58
CA THR A 133 3.51 -0.05 -81.89
C THR A 133 3.15 -1.20 -82.83
N ALA A 134 2.79 -0.89 -84.08
CA ALA A 134 2.48 -1.87 -85.13
C ALA A 134 2.80 -1.30 -86.53
N PRO A 135 4.09 -1.06 -86.81
CA PRO A 135 4.51 -0.18 -87.91
C PRO A 135 4.32 -0.79 -89.30
N PHE A 136 4.20 -2.12 -89.39
CA PHE A 136 4.19 -2.87 -90.65
C PHE A 136 2.84 -3.51 -90.98
N MET A 137 1.78 -3.14 -90.26
CA MET A 137 0.50 -3.83 -90.35
C MET A 137 -0.13 -3.80 -91.76
N ASP A 138 -0.54 -4.96 -92.29
CA ASP A 138 -1.16 -5.13 -93.61
C ASP A 138 -2.47 -5.94 -93.64
N VAL A 139 -2.96 -6.33 -92.46
CA VAL A 139 -4.23 -7.02 -92.27
C VAL A 139 -5.15 -6.19 -91.37
N PRO A 140 -6.49 -6.24 -91.61
CA PRO A 140 -7.44 -5.45 -90.83
C PRO A 140 -7.53 -5.94 -89.37
N VAL A 141 -7.39 -7.24 -89.14
CA VAL A 141 -7.40 -7.84 -87.79
C VAL A 141 -6.37 -8.96 -87.71
N ALA A 142 -5.63 -9.00 -86.62
CA ALA A 142 -4.76 -10.11 -86.28
C ALA A 142 -4.82 -10.47 -84.80
N THR A 143 -4.63 -11.76 -84.53
CA THR A 143 -4.53 -12.29 -83.17
C THR A 143 -3.40 -13.31 -83.11
N GLY A 144 -2.58 -13.24 -82.07
CA GLY A 144 -1.50 -14.19 -81.84
C GLY A 144 -0.66 -13.83 -80.63
N ARG A 145 0.33 -14.67 -80.31
CA ARG A 145 1.33 -14.37 -79.27
C ARG A 145 2.15 -13.15 -79.65
N SER A 146 2.65 -12.40 -78.67
CA SER A 146 3.41 -11.18 -78.90
C SER A 146 4.70 -11.18 -78.06
N ASP A 147 5.09 -10.02 -77.53
CA ASP A 147 6.41 -9.75 -77.00
C ASP A 147 6.60 -10.26 -75.56
N VAL A 148 7.87 -10.44 -75.19
CA VAL A 148 8.29 -10.74 -73.81
C VAL A 148 8.93 -9.50 -73.23
N HIS A 149 8.45 -9.04 -72.09
CA HIS A 149 9.02 -7.94 -71.33
C HIS A 149 9.73 -8.47 -70.10
N LEU A 150 10.85 -7.85 -69.74
CA LEU A 150 11.60 -8.22 -68.55
C LEU A 150 12.27 -7.01 -67.93
N GLY A 151 12.57 -7.11 -66.64
CA GLY A 151 13.31 -6.06 -65.97
C GLY A 151 13.76 -6.43 -64.57
N LEU A 152 14.52 -5.50 -64.02
CA LEU A 152 15.10 -5.52 -62.70
C LEU A 152 14.78 -4.19 -62.02
N LYS A 153 14.44 -4.25 -60.74
CA LYS A 153 14.15 -3.08 -59.92
C LYS A 153 14.98 -3.13 -58.66
N PHE A 154 15.74 -2.08 -58.42
CA PHE A 154 16.59 -1.89 -57.25
C PHE A 154 16.09 -0.73 -56.41
N ASN A 155 15.68 -1.05 -55.19
CA ASN A 155 15.13 -0.11 -54.22
C ASN A 155 16.27 0.59 -53.44
N LEU A 156 16.39 1.90 -53.61
CA LEU A 156 17.38 2.76 -52.93
C LEU A 156 16.89 3.20 -51.54
N LEU A 157 15.62 3.61 -51.45
CA LEU A 157 14.96 4.05 -50.23
C LEU A 157 13.60 3.38 -50.14
N SER A 158 13.23 2.87 -48.97
CA SER A 158 11.96 2.20 -48.76
C SER A 158 11.23 2.80 -47.57
N GLU A 159 10.00 3.26 -47.77
CA GLU A 159 9.11 3.66 -46.67
C GLU A 159 8.87 2.51 -45.71
N ARG A 160 8.78 1.27 -46.24
CA ARG A 160 8.68 0.06 -45.42
C ARG A 160 9.87 -0.11 -44.48
N GLY A 161 11.04 0.37 -44.87
CA GLY A 161 12.25 0.40 -44.04
C GLY A 161 12.41 1.67 -43.20
N GLY A 162 11.33 2.45 -43.00
CA GLY A 162 11.33 3.67 -42.18
C GLY A 162 11.92 4.91 -42.87
N LYS A 163 12.10 4.90 -44.19
CA LYS A 163 12.57 6.07 -44.94
C LYS A 163 11.41 7.01 -45.29
N PRO A 164 11.64 8.32 -45.52
CA PRO A 164 10.56 9.30 -45.73
C PRO A 164 9.78 9.13 -47.05
N LEU A 165 10.32 8.37 -48.01
CA LEU A 165 9.71 8.03 -49.29
C LEU A 165 10.35 6.75 -49.83
N SER A 166 9.70 6.14 -50.83
CA SER A 166 10.24 5.02 -51.61
C SER A 166 10.86 5.53 -52.90
N LEU A 167 12.10 5.13 -53.18
CA LEU A 167 12.86 5.47 -54.39
C LEU A 167 13.51 4.22 -54.96
N ALA A 168 13.33 3.95 -56.24
CA ALA A 168 13.99 2.84 -56.92
C ALA A 168 14.55 3.23 -58.29
N LEU A 169 15.58 2.51 -58.70
CA LEU A 169 16.07 2.47 -60.08
C LEU A 169 15.56 1.18 -60.72
N THR A 170 15.24 1.22 -62.01
CA THR A 170 14.83 0.04 -62.75
C THR A 170 15.50 0.00 -64.10
N GLY A 171 15.94 -1.19 -64.52
CA GLY A 171 16.31 -1.49 -65.89
C GLY A 171 15.26 -2.43 -66.47
N PHE A 172 14.84 -2.21 -67.71
CA PHE A 172 13.77 -2.98 -68.34
C PHE A 172 14.03 -3.11 -69.84
N GLY A 173 13.38 -4.06 -70.49
CA GLY A 173 13.53 -4.29 -71.91
C GLY A 173 12.48 -5.21 -72.49
N THR A 174 12.43 -5.25 -73.81
CA THR A 174 11.49 -6.08 -74.57
C THR A 174 12.25 -6.94 -75.57
N ILE A 175 11.89 -8.21 -75.62
CA ILE A 175 12.30 -9.18 -76.62
C ILE A 175 11.12 -9.36 -77.58
N PRO A 176 11.29 -9.06 -78.88
CA PRO A 176 10.19 -9.14 -79.84
C PRO A 176 9.78 -10.59 -80.06
N GLY A 177 8.48 -10.87 -79.96
CA GLY A 177 7.91 -12.21 -80.17
C GLY A 177 7.89 -12.62 -81.65
N HIS A 178 7.94 -11.64 -82.56
CA HIS A 178 7.97 -11.89 -84.01
C HIS A 178 9.03 -11.03 -84.67
N ARG A 179 9.82 -11.67 -85.54
CA ARG A 179 10.73 -11.02 -86.50
C ARG A 179 10.59 -11.58 -87.91
N SER A 180 9.60 -12.45 -88.13
CA SER A 180 9.26 -12.93 -89.47
C SER A 180 8.43 -11.89 -90.20
N SER A 181 8.52 -11.84 -91.53
CA SER A 181 7.71 -10.93 -92.34
C SER A 181 6.21 -11.05 -92.04
N VAL A 182 5.71 -12.28 -91.88
CA VAL A 182 4.31 -12.55 -91.56
C VAL A 182 3.92 -12.03 -90.17
N GLY A 183 4.76 -12.25 -89.14
CA GLY A 183 4.43 -11.80 -87.79
C GLY A 183 4.43 -10.26 -87.65
N LEU A 184 5.38 -9.61 -88.32
CA LEU A 184 5.49 -8.15 -88.38
C LEU A 184 4.33 -7.53 -89.17
N ALA A 185 4.00 -8.11 -90.34
CA ALA A 185 2.89 -7.67 -91.18
C ALA A 185 1.52 -7.83 -90.49
N ARG A 186 1.41 -8.77 -89.56
CA ARG A 186 0.23 -8.94 -88.71
C ARG A 186 0.22 -8.02 -87.47
N GLY A 187 1.24 -7.18 -87.28
CA GLY A 187 1.37 -6.27 -86.13
C GLY A 187 1.39 -6.95 -84.76
N LEU A 188 1.77 -8.24 -84.73
CA LEU A 188 1.89 -9.01 -83.49
C LEU A 188 3.15 -8.65 -82.70
N SER A 189 4.09 -7.94 -83.33
CA SER A 189 5.28 -7.36 -82.72
C SER A 189 5.74 -6.20 -83.60
N ASN A 190 6.51 -5.26 -83.04
CA ASN A 190 7.21 -4.27 -83.85
C ASN A 190 8.58 -4.76 -84.34
N GLY A 191 9.05 -5.93 -83.87
CA GLY A 191 10.29 -6.56 -84.32
C GLY A 191 11.57 -6.00 -83.73
N SER A 192 11.47 -5.01 -82.85
CA SER A 192 12.60 -4.32 -82.24
C SER A 192 12.96 -4.94 -80.88
N TYR A 193 14.26 -5.09 -80.62
CA TYR A 193 14.74 -5.25 -79.26
C TYR A 193 14.76 -3.89 -78.59
N SER A 194 14.40 -3.84 -77.31
CA SER A 194 14.52 -2.60 -76.56
C SER A 194 15.08 -2.81 -75.18
N GLY A 195 15.78 -1.79 -74.70
CA GLY A 195 16.39 -1.74 -73.38
C GLY A 195 16.34 -0.32 -72.85
N GLY A 196 16.04 -0.18 -71.57
CA GLY A 196 15.82 1.10 -70.94
C GLY A 196 16.12 1.08 -69.46
N PHE A 197 16.14 2.27 -68.89
CA PHE A 197 16.25 2.47 -67.46
C PHE A 197 15.35 3.62 -67.00
N GLY A 198 14.96 3.57 -65.74
CA GLY A 198 14.09 4.58 -65.15
C GLY A 198 14.27 4.72 -63.64
N MET A 199 13.67 5.78 -63.13
CA MET A 199 13.57 6.10 -61.72
C MET A 199 12.09 6.06 -61.32
N LEU A 200 11.86 5.50 -60.14
CA LEU A 200 10.54 5.30 -59.56
C LEU A 200 10.50 6.00 -58.21
N PHE A 201 9.43 6.74 -57.96
CA PHE A 201 9.15 7.39 -56.70
C PHE A 201 7.79 6.94 -56.21
N SER A 202 7.66 6.68 -54.92
CA SER A 202 6.36 6.42 -54.33
C SER A 202 6.33 6.93 -52.90
N LYS A 203 5.19 7.49 -52.48
CA LYS A 203 5.04 8.06 -51.14
C LYS A 203 3.63 7.89 -50.61
N THR A 204 3.52 7.51 -49.34
CA THR A 204 2.23 7.38 -48.65
C THR A 204 1.93 8.65 -47.84
N ALA A 205 0.73 9.19 -47.98
CA ALA A 205 0.21 10.31 -47.21
C ALA A 205 -0.77 9.80 -46.14
N GLY A 206 -0.22 9.41 -44.99
CA GLY A 206 -1.00 8.84 -43.88
C GLY A 206 -1.81 7.61 -44.30
N ASP A 207 -3.03 7.45 -43.79
CA ASP A 207 -3.94 6.38 -44.21
C ASP A 207 -4.75 6.73 -45.48
N PHE A 208 -4.58 7.93 -46.03
CA PHE A 208 -5.42 8.49 -47.08
C PHE A 208 -5.04 7.98 -48.47
N ALA A 209 -3.85 8.28 -48.97
CA ALA A 209 -3.48 7.96 -50.35
C ALA A 209 -2.00 7.60 -50.51
N ARG A 210 -1.67 6.84 -51.55
CA ARG A 210 -0.30 6.62 -52.01
C ARG A 210 -0.12 7.18 -53.41
N PHE A 211 0.94 7.96 -53.60
CA PHE A 211 1.32 8.55 -54.87
C PHE A 211 2.49 7.79 -55.47
N HIS A 212 2.52 7.75 -56.80
CA HIS A 212 3.51 7.04 -57.59
C HIS A 212 3.95 7.90 -58.76
N LEU A 213 5.24 7.92 -59.08
CA LEU A 213 5.79 8.60 -60.25
C LEU A 213 6.93 7.79 -60.86
N ASN A 214 6.92 7.70 -62.18
CA ASN A 214 7.89 6.94 -62.96
C ASN A 214 8.41 7.85 -64.05
N ALA A 215 9.73 7.88 -64.23
CA ALA A 215 10.36 8.54 -65.37
C ALA A 215 11.48 7.65 -65.89
N GLY A 216 11.52 7.38 -67.19
CA GLY A 216 12.51 6.49 -67.77
C GLY A 216 12.71 6.73 -69.24
N THR A 217 13.76 6.12 -69.77
CA THR A 217 14.13 6.20 -71.18
C THR A 217 14.33 4.78 -71.70
N GLN A 218 13.89 4.53 -72.92
CA GLN A 218 13.97 3.24 -73.59
C GLN A 218 14.55 3.45 -74.98
N PHE A 219 15.55 2.63 -75.29
CA PHE A 219 16.23 2.62 -76.57
C PHE A 219 15.74 1.43 -77.38
N LEU A 220 15.47 1.65 -78.66
CA LEU A 220 14.93 0.66 -79.58
C LEU A 220 15.96 0.38 -80.67
N THR A 221 16.14 -0.88 -81.05
CA THR A 221 16.90 -1.25 -82.24
C THR A 221 16.04 -1.10 -83.48
N GLU A 222 16.65 -0.95 -84.65
CA GLU A 222 15.91 -0.99 -85.91
C GLU A 222 15.33 -2.40 -86.15
N PRO A 223 14.03 -2.52 -86.50
CA PRO A 223 13.42 -3.80 -86.83
C PRO A 223 13.99 -4.38 -88.13
N SER A 224 14.21 -5.69 -88.14
CA SER A 224 14.71 -6.44 -89.31
C SER A 224 14.10 -7.84 -89.39
N VAL A 225 13.92 -8.35 -90.62
CA VAL A 225 13.34 -9.68 -90.84
C VAL A 225 14.36 -10.77 -90.56
N ASN A 226 14.12 -11.63 -89.58
CA ASN A 226 14.94 -12.80 -89.24
C ASN A 226 16.45 -12.52 -89.20
N GLY A 227 16.86 -11.31 -88.78
CA GLY A 227 18.27 -10.91 -88.73
C GLY A 227 18.93 -10.72 -90.10
N SER A 228 18.16 -10.43 -91.16
CA SER A 228 18.65 -10.16 -92.52
C SER A 228 19.61 -8.97 -92.62
N GLY A 229 19.68 -8.13 -91.58
CA GLY A 229 20.43 -6.86 -91.59
C GLY A 229 19.75 -5.75 -92.38
N ALA A 230 18.65 -6.05 -93.10
CA ALA A 230 17.86 -5.03 -93.78
C ALA A 230 16.91 -4.37 -92.76
N GLU A 231 17.19 -3.11 -92.44
CA GLU A 231 16.38 -2.27 -91.58
C GLU A 231 15.06 -1.91 -92.28
N LEU A 232 13.94 -2.16 -91.60
CA LEU A 232 12.60 -1.94 -92.15
C LEU A 232 12.07 -0.53 -91.87
N ALA A 233 12.56 0.11 -90.81
CA ALA A 233 12.25 1.48 -90.42
C ALA A 233 13.29 1.99 -89.41
N ASP A 234 13.59 3.29 -89.45
CA ASP A 234 14.32 4.01 -88.40
C ASP A 234 13.36 4.33 -87.23
N PHE A 235 13.57 3.69 -86.08
CA PHE A 235 12.74 3.80 -84.87
C PHE A 235 13.24 4.91 -83.93
N GLN A 236 12.31 5.71 -83.42
CA GLN A 236 12.56 6.69 -82.37
C GLN A 236 12.66 6.02 -81.00
N ASN A 237 13.56 6.54 -80.17
CA ASN A 237 13.65 6.19 -78.76
C ASN A 237 12.47 6.77 -77.97
N GLU A 238 12.22 6.22 -76.80
CA GLU A 238 11.05 6.53 -75.98
C GLU A 238 11.44 7.12 -74.63
N PHE A 239 10.81 8.23 -74.24
CA PHE A 239 10.84 8.75 -72.89
C PHE A 239 9.50 8.49 -72.21
N LEU A 240 9.50 7.61 -71.21
CA LEU A 240 8.33 7.17 -70.47
C LEU A 240 8.14 8.07 -69.24
N TYR A 241 6.93 8.56 -69.04
CA TYR A 241 6.52 9.24 -67.81
C TYR A 241 5.17 8.71 -67.36
N ARG A 242 5.08 8.27 -66.11
CA ARG A 242 3.84 7.76 -65.54
C ARG A 242 3.63 8.36 -64.16
N GLY A 243 2.39 8.58 -63.78
CA GLY A 243 2.03 9.06 -62.46
C GLY A 243 0.72 8.44 -62.02
N GLY A 244 0.56 8.17 -60.73
CA GLY A 244 -0.68 7.61 -60.24
C GLY A 244 -0.90 7.82 -58.76
N VAL A 245 -2.15 7.65 -58.35
CA VAL A 245 -2.60 7.71 -56.96
C VAL A 245 -3.53 6.55 -56.67
N GLU A 246 -3.39 5.94 -55.50
CA GLU A 246 -4.32 4.95 -54.97
C GLU A 246 -4.84 5.36 -53.58
N PHE A 247 -6.15 5.25 -53.34
CA PHE A 247 -6.78 5.56 -52.06
C PHE A 247 -8.02 4.68 -51.80
N PRO A 248 -8.33 4.31 -50.54
CA PRO A 248 -7.52 4.48 -49.34
C PRO A 248 -6.32 3.51 -49.27
N ALA A 249 -5.16 3.98 -48.80
CA ALA A 249 -3.87 3.28 -48.97
C ALA A 249 -3.83 1.85 -48.36
N TYR A 250 -4.45 1.64 -47.20
CA TYR A 250 -4.35 0.39 -46.42
C TYR A 250 -5.60 -0.48 -46.42
N LYS A 251 -6.68 -0.07 -47.08
CA LYS A 251 -7.93 -0.85 -47.09
C LYS A 251 -7.86 -2.01 -48.10
N PRO A 252 -8.69 -3.06 -47.93
CA PRO A 252 -8.79 -4.16 -48.90
C PRO A 252 -9.48 -3.76 -50.21
N TYR A 253 -9.72 -2.47 -50.45
CA TYR A 253 -10.19 -1.90 -51.70
C TYR A 253 -9.49 -0.56 -51.92
N ARG A 254 -9.25 -0.21 -53.18
CA ARG A 254 -8.58 1.03 -53.61
C ARG A 254 -9.24 1.55 -54.87
N ILE A 255 -9.44 2.87 -54.94
CA ILE A 255 -9.67 3.61 -56.17
C ILE A 255 -8.32 4.06 -56.69
N ILE A 256 -8.13 3.95 -57.99
CA ILE A 256 -6.87 4.18 -58.69
C ILE A 256 -7.10 5.22 -59.79
N ALA A 257 -6.21 6.21 -59.87
CA ALA A 257 -6.12 7.11 -61.00
C ALA A 257 -4.66 7.15 -61.50
N GLU A 258 -4.46 6.98 -62.80
CA GLU A 258 -3.14 6.97 -63.44
C GLU A 258 -3.10 7.84 -64.68
N ILE A 259 -1.91 8.35 -64.98
CA ILE A 259 -1.53 8.90 -66.27
C ILE A 259 -0.31 8.13 -66.74
N SER A 260 -0.32 7.68 -68.00
CA SER A 260 0.79 6.97 -68.62
C SER A 260 1.06 7.59 -69.98
N GLY A 261 2.24 8.20 -70.16
CA GLY A 261 2.63 8.84 -71.40
C GLY A 261 4.00 8.39 -71.90
N THR A 262 4.17 8.53 -73.21
CA THR A 262 5.43 8.30 -73.92
C THR A 262 5.71 9.50 -74.81
N GLU A 263 6.90 10.08 -74.70
CA GLU A 263 7.38 11.10 -75.64
C GLU A 263 8.46 10.47 -76.52
N TYR A 264 8.28 10.51 -77.83
CA TYR A 264 9.25 9.98 -78.79
C TYR A 264 10.37 11.00 -79.06
N TYR A 265 11.62 10.52 -79.19
CA TYR A 265 12.76 11.38 -79.49
C TYR A 265 13.85 10.67 -80.31
N GLY A 266 14.66 11.45 -81.02
CA GLY A 266 15.68 10.95 -81.95
C GLY A 266 15.28 11.18 -83.40
N SER A 267 16.14 10.76 -84.33
CA SER A 267 15.74 10.59 -85.73
C SER A 267 14.71 9.48 -85.84
N GLY A 268 13.91 9.51 -86.90
CA GLY A 268 12.95 8.48 -87.19
C GLY A 268 12.56 8.55 -88.65
N SER A 269 11.95 7.47 -89.13
CA SER A 269 11.38 7.42 -90.47
C SER A 269 10.35 8.53 -90.67
N ALA A 270 10.22 9.03 -91.90
CA ALA A 270 9.26 10.08 -92.21
C ALA A 270 7.85 9.69 -91.72
N ASN A 271 7.18 10.64 -91.04
CA ASN A 271 5.83 10.48 -90.51
C ASN A 271 5.63 9.36 -89.47
N LEU A 272 6.71 8.87 -88.85
CA LEU A 272 6.65 7.96 -87.72
C LEU A 272 6.17 8.66 -86.45
N ASN A 273 5.27 8.04 -85.70
CA ASN A 273 4.72 8.53 -84.43
C ASN A 273 4.26 10.00 -84.48
N PRO A 274 3.22 10.31 -85.25
CA PRO A 274 2.75 11.67 -85.42
C PRO A 274 2.32 12.38 -84.13
N SER A 275 1.90 11.61 -83.12
CA SER A 275 1.61 12.11 -81.78
C SER A 275 2.30 11.25 -80.72
N SER A 276 2.69 11.91 -79.63
CA SER A 276 3.20 11.25 -78.42
C SER A 276 2.01 10.86 -77.53
N PRO A 277 1.72 9.56 -77.33
CA PRO A 277 0.51 9.11 -76.67
C PRO A 277 0.54 9.43 -75.17
N MET A 278 -0.64 9.72 -74.63
CA MET A 278 -0.87 9.89 -73.20
C MET A 278 -2.24 9.30 -72.87
N ASP A 279 -2.26 8.34 -71.95
CA ASP A 279 -3.44 7.66 -71.45
C ASP A 279 -3.75 8.10 -70.02
N ILE A 280 -5.03 8.25 -69.68
CA ILE A 280 -5.54 8.35 -68.31
C ILE A 280 -6.27 7.04 -68.00
N ILE A 281 -6.05 6.49 -66.81
CA ILE A 281 -6.75 5.29 -66.33
C ILE A 281 -7.44 5.63 -65.01
N ILE A 282 -8.74 5.38 -64.91
CA ILE A 282 -9.50 5.47 -63.66
C ILE A 282 -10.09 4.10 -63.36
N GLY A 283 -9.83 3.56 -62.18
CA GLY A 283 -10.27 2.21 -61.84
C GLY A 283 -10.32 1.94 -60.36
N ALA A 284 -10.54 0.68 -60.05
CA ALA A 284 -10.52 0.19 -58.68
C ALA A 284 -9.81 -1.16 -58.59
N ARG A 285 -9.34 -1.47 -57.40
CA ARG A 285 -8.70 -2.74 -57.04
C ARG A 285 -9.21 -3.22 -55.71
N VAL A 286 -9.52 -4.49 -55.60
CA VAL A 286 -9.92 -5.17 -54.36
C VAL A 286 -8.95 -6.28 -54.01
N PHE A 287 -8.84 -6.59 -52.72
CA PHE A 287 -7.99 -7.63 -52.18
C PHE A 287 -8.85 -8.60 -51.36
N PRO A 288 -9.55 -9.56 -52.01
CA PRO A 288 -10.41 -10.53 -51.32
C PRO A 288 -9.62 -11.38 -50.32
N ALA A 289 -8.35 -11.65 -50.62
CA ALA A 289 -7.40 -12.29 -49.74
C ALA A 289 -6.07 -11.53 -49.76
N ARG A 290 -5.16 -11.85 -48.84
CA ARG A 290 -3.83 -11.22 -48.78
C ARG A 290 -2.92 -11.62 -49.93
N TRP A 291 -3.18 -12.79 -50.50
CA TRP A 291 -2.50 -13.32 -51.66
C TRP A 291 -3.24 -13.04 -52.98
N LEU A 292 -4.43 -12.41 -52.98
CA LEU A 292 -5.19 -12.18 -54.21
C LEU A 292 -5.59 -10.71 -54.34
N SER A 293 -5.28 -10.10 -55.48
CA SER A 293 -5.84 -8.81 -55.88
C SER A 293 -6.54 -8.91 -57.23
N LEU A 294 -7.65 -8.19 -57.38
CA LEU A 294 -8.39 -8.05 -58.64
C LEU A 294 -8.66 -6.58 -58.87
N GLY A 295 -8.45 -6.08 -60.08
CA GLY A 295 -8.67 -4.70 -60.45
C GLY A 295 -9.23 -4.56 -61.85
N ALA A 296 -9.98 -3.49 -62.04
CA ALA A 296 -10.51 -3.09 -63.32
C ALA A 296 -10.47 -1.56 -63.43
N GLY A 297 -10.19 -1.05 -64.61
CA GLY A 297 -10.11 0.37 -64.88
C GLY A 297 -10.56 0.70 -66.29
N TYR A 298 -11.14 1.87 -66.43
CA TYR A 298 -11.39 2.51 -67.71
C TYR A 298 -10.14 3.26 -68.14
N GLN A 299 -9.72 3.07 -69.38
CA GLN A 299 -8.58 3.77 -69.96
C GLN A 299 -9.08 4.72 -71.06
N ALA A 300 -8.58 5.94 -71.08
CA ALA A 300 -8.83 6.87 -72.16
C ALA A 300 -7.55 7.54 -72.66
N SER A 301 -7.37 7.61 -73.97
CA SER A 301 -6.29 8.40 -74.56
C SER A 301 -6.70 9.86 -74.61
N VAL A 302 -5.75 10.75 -74.31
CA VAL A 302 -5.98 12.21 -74.18
C VAL A 302 -5.06 13.06 -75.05
N ARG A 303 -4.21 12.42 -75.87
CA ARG A 303 -3.43 13.08 -76.92
C ARG A 303 -3.65 12.34 -78.22
N HIS A 304 -4.14 13.06 -79.23
CA HIS A 304 -4.51 12.51 -80.52
C HIS A 304 -3.92 13.30 -81.67
N VAL A 305 -3.81 12.63 -82.81
CA VAL A 305 -3.65 13.29 -84.11
C VAL A 305 -5.00 13.91 -84.48
N ASP A 306 -5.01 15.16 -84.94
CA ASP A 306 -6.20 15.79 -85.50
C ASP A 306 -6.64 15.03 -86.76
N ASP A 307 -7.95 14.80 -86.92
CA ASP A 307 -8.49 14.17 -88.12
C ASP A 307 -8.10 14.99 -89.36
N ASP A 308 -7.35 14.37 -90.26
CA ASP A 308 -7.04 14.90 -91.59
C ASP A 308 -7.51 13.90 -92.66
N PRO A 309 -8.75 14.06 -93.14
CA PRO A 309 -9.33 13.23 -94.19
C PRO A 309 -8.54 13.29 -95.52
N ALA A 310 -7.77 14.36 -95.77
CA ALA A 310 -7.04 14.54 -97.03
C ALA A 310 -5.86 13.56 -97.17
N ILE A 311 -5.26 13.18 -96.04
CA ILE A 311 -4.19 12.17 -95.99
C ILE A 311 -4.64 10.85 -95.35
N GLY A 312 -5.93 10.71 -95.02
CA GLY A 312 -6.49 9.52 -94.38
C GLY A 312 -5.99 9.31 -92.93
N ALA A 313 -5.51 10.38 -92.28
CA ALA A 313 -5.14 10.36 -90.88
C ALA A 313 -6.42 10.53 -90.05
N LEU A 314 -6.88 9.46 -89.43
CA LEU A 314 -8.01 9.48 -88.51
C LEU A 314 -7.53 9.20 -87.09
N GLY A 315 -8.07 9.96 -86.14
CA GLY A 315 -7.87 9.79 -84.72
C GLY A 315 -8.45 8.46 -84.24
N ALA A 316 -7.69 7.79 -83.39
CA ALA A 316 -8.06 6.58 -82.68
C ALA A 316 -9.30 6.78 -81.80
N ASN A 317 -10.11 5.72 -81.64
CA ASN A 317 -11.12 5.68 -80.57
C ASN A 317 -10.46 6.04 -79.23
N TYR A 318 -11.10 6.85 -78.41
CA TYR A 318 -10.46 7.42 -77.22
C TYR A 318 -10.52 6.52 -75.99
N HIS A 319 -11.06 5.31 -76.11
CA HIS A 319 -11.54 4.54 -74.97
C HIS A 319 -11.08 3.09 -75.01
N GLY A 320 -10.82 2.56 -73.83
CA GLY A 320 -10.36 1.20 -73.61
C GLY A 320 -10.56 0.82 -72.15
N PHE A 321 -10.02 -0.33 -71.76
CA PHE A 321 -10.13 -0.81 -70.40
C PHE A 321 -8.92 -1.64 -70.01
N VAL A 322 -8.70 -1.78 -68.71
CA VAL A 322 -7.74 -2.70 -68.13
C VAL A 322 -8.46 -3.56 -67.10
N VAL A 323 -8.22 -4.86 -67.14
CA VAL A 323 -8.54 -5.78 -66.06
C VAL A 323 -7.28 -6.52 -65.66
N GLN A 324 -7.12 -6.74 -64.37
CA GLN A 324 -5.88 -7.27 -63.84
C GLN A 324 -6.13 -8.07 -62.57
N GLY A 325 -5.50 -9.22 -62.47
CA GLY A 325 -5.39 -9.99 -61.25
C GLY A 325 -3.94 -10.28 -60.87
N THR A 326 -3.71 -10.46 -59.58
CA THR A 326 -2.42 -10.89 -59.06
C THR A 326 -2.62 -11.94 -57.99
N ILE A 327 -1.89 -13.06 -58.10
CA ILE A 327 -1.71 -14.04 -57.05
C ILE A 327 -0.32 -13.83 -56.44
N GLY A 328 -0.26 -13.50 -55.17
CA GLY A 328 0.96 -13.17 -54.45
C GLY A 328 1.33 -14.23 -53.42
N ILE A 329 2.54 -14.78 -53.51
CA ILE A 329 3.17 -15.47 -52.39
C ILE A 329 3.76 -14.40 -51.47
N ARG A 330 3.33 -14.40 -50.21
CA ARG A 330 3.68 -13.37 -49.23
C ARG A 330 4.41 -14.01 -48.06
N LYS A 331 5.50 -13.37 -47.62
CA LYS A 331 6.16 -13.72 -46.36
C LYS A 331 5.30 -13.20 -45.21
N ASN A 332 5.12 -14.02 -44.19
CA ASN A 332 4.41 -13.64 -42.98
C ASN A 332 5.33 -12.80 -42.08
N ASP A 333 4.80 -11.76 -41.47
CA ASP A 333 5.50 -10.96 -40.46
C ASP A 333 5.05 -11.35 -39.06
N PRO A 334 5.91 -11.27 -38.05
CA PRO A 334 5.49 -11.51 -36.68
C PRO A 334 4.57 -10.40 -36.18
N PRO A 335 3.62 -10.71 -35.27
CA PRO A 335 2.85 -9.68 -34.60
C PRO A 335 3.72 -8.84 -33.67
N THR A 336 3.21 -7.68 -33.29
CA THR A 336 3.79 -6.85 -32.22
C THR A 336 2.89 -6.93 -30.99
N VAL A 337 3.46 -6.92 -29.79
CA VAL A 337 2.71 -6.97 -28.53
C VAL A 337 3.31 -6.04 -27.48
N THR A 338 2.44 -5.36 -26.75
CA THR A 338 2.74 -4.69 -25.48
C THR A 338 1.79 -5.20 -24.42
N CYS A 339 2.20 -5.16 -23.14
CA CYS A 339 1.40 -5.71 -22.06
C CYS A 339 1.54 -4.86 -20.81
N ASN A 340 0.45 -4.77 -20.05
CA ASN A 340 0.38 -4.01 -18.81
C ASN A 340 -0.54 -4.69 -17.80
N ALA A 341 -0.30 -4.42 -16.53
CA ALA A 341 -1.20 -4.75 -15.43
C ALA A 341 -2.06 -3.54 -15.07
N ALA A 342 -3.31 -3.77 -14.66
CA ALA A 342 -4.17 -2.71 -14.11
C ALA A 342 -3.64 -2.20 -12.76
N LYS A 343 -3.18 -3.10 -11.90
CA LYS A 343 -2.40 -2.81 -10.69
C LYS A 343 -1.11 -3.63 -10.72
N SER A 344 0.04 -2.96 -10.64
CA SER A 344 1.35 -3.61 -10.54
C SER A 344 1.71 -4.03 -9.12
N THR A 345 0.95 -3.57 -8.12
CA THR A 345 1.12 -3.92 -6.70
C THR A 345 -0.24 -4.25 -6.11
N ILE A 346 -0.37 -5.43 -5.49
CA ILE A 346 -1.60 -5.94 -4.88
C ILE A 346 -1.28 -6.63 -3.54
N LEU A 347 -2.27 -6.77 -2.66
CA LEU A 347 -2.14 -7.59 -1.45
C LEU A 347 -2.39 -9.07 -1.76
N GLN A 348 -1.91 -9.98 -0.90
CA GLN A 348 -2.36 -11.37 -0.91
C GLN A 348 -3.90 -11.45 -0.91
N THR A 349 -4.48 -12.45 -1.60
CA THR A 349 -5.94 -12.63 -1.84
C THR A 349 -6.60 -11.63 -2.79
N GLU A 350 -5.89 -10.60 -3.25
CA GLU A 350 -6.39 -9.74 -4.34
C GLU A 350 -6.06 -10.35 -5.72
N SER A 351 -6.71 -9.80 -6.75
CA SER A 351 -6.41 -10.12 -8.14
C SER A 351 -6.21 -8.84 -8.94
N THR A 352 -5.49 -8.93 -10.05
CA THR A 352 -5.35 -7.83 -11.02
C THR A 352 -5.60 -8.33 -12.44
N THR A 353 -6.23 -7.48 -13.25
CA THR A 353 -6.38 -7.72 -14.68
C THR A 353 -5.09 -7.35 -15.42
N LEU A 354 -4.73 -8.19 -16.36
CA LEU A 354 -3.62 -8.04 -17.29
C LEU A 354 -4.20 -7.78 -18.67
N ARG A 355 -3.55 -6.93 -19.46
CA ARG A 355 -3.98 -6.63 -20.82
C ARG A 355 -2.79 -6.69 -21.77
N ALA A 356 -3.02 -7.29 -22.92
CA ALA A 356 -2.08 -7.34 -24.03
C ALA A 356 -2.67 -6.52 -25.20
N SER A 357 -1.94 -5.53 -25.67
CA SER A 357 -2.26 -4.81 -26.91
C SER A 357 -1.34 -5.34 -28.00
N ALA A 358 -1.90 -6.19 -28.87
CA ALA A 358 -1.17 -6.79 -29.98
C ALA A 358 -1.77 -6.39 -31.32
N VAL A 359 -0.91 -6.23 -32.32
CA VAL A 359 -1.27 -5.92 -33.70
C VAL A 359 -0.45 -6.81 -34.62
N ASP A 360 -1.15 -7.54 -35.48
CA ASP A 360 -0.53 -8.25 -36.58
C ASP A 360 -0.43 -7.32 -37.80
N PRO A 361 0.78 -7.02 -38.33
CA PRO A 361 0.96 -6.14 -39.50
C PRO A 361 0.22 -6.61 -40.75
N ASP A 362 -0.12 -7.87 -40.73
CA ASP A 362 -0.49 -8.73 -41.80
C ASP A 362 -2.04 -8.96 -41.74
N GLY A 363 -2.65 -8.76 -40.56
CA GLY A 363 -4.08 -8.84 -40.30
C GLY A 363 -4.58 -10.25 -40.02
N ASP A 364 -3.69 -11.15 -39.62
CA ASP A 364 -4.02 -12.51 -39.20
C ASP A 364 -4.72 -12.50 -37.82
N ASN A 365 -5.50 -13.55 -37.56
CA ASN A 365 -6.15 -13.73 -36.26
C ASN A 365 -5.10 -14.12 -35.22
N LEU A 366 -5.13 -13.44 -34.07
CA LEU A 366 -4.19 -13.65 -32.98
C LEU A 366 -4.75 -14.58 -31.92
N THR A 367 -3.87 -15.42 -31.36
CA THR A 367 -4.14 -16.27 -30.20
C THR A 367 -3.22 -15.91 -29.05
N TYR A 368 -3.68 -16.09 -27.81
CA TYR A 368 -3.00 -15.62 -26.61
C TYR A 368 -2.84 -16.76 -25.61
N SER A 369 -1.64 -16.89 -25.04
CA SER A 369 -1.33 -17.84 -23.97
C SER A 369 -0.61 -17.12 -22.84
N TRP A 370 -1.17 -17.18 -21.63
CA TRP A 370 -0.64 -16.49 -20.46
C TRP A 370 0.06 -17.48 -19.52
N THR A 371 1.23 -17.08 -19.02
CA THR A 371 2.03 -17.85 -18.06
C THR A 371 2.55 -16.93 -16.97
N SER A 372 2.82 -17.45 -15.77
CA SER A 372 3.42 -16.69 -14.69
C SER A 372 4.47 -17.50 -13.95
N THR A 373 5.45 -16.81 -13.34
CA THR A 373 6.47 -17.43 -12.48
C THR A 373 5.92 -17.95 -11.16
N GLY A 374 4.68 -17.60 -10.80
CA GLY A 374 3.97 -18.10 -9.63
C GLY A 374 2.56 -17.50 -9.54
N GLY A 375 1.72 -18.02 -8.66
CA GLY A 375 0.30 -17.65 -8.64
C GLY A 375 -0.50 -18.18 -9.82
N LYS A 376 -1.80 -17.91 -9.82
CA LYS A 376 -2.73 -18.45 -10.82
C LYS A 376 -3.06 -17.36 -11.83
N VAL A 377 -2.68 -17.58 -13.09
CA VAL A 377 -3.12 -16.74 -14.22
C VAL A 377 -4.22 -17.45 -15.00
N THR A 378 -5.32 -16.74 -15.27
CA THR A 378 -6.48 -17.28 -16.00
C THR A 378 -6.89 -16.33 -17.12
N GLY A 379 -7.03 -16.86 -18.34
CA GLY A 379 -7.37 -16.09 -19.53
C GLY A 379 -6.66 -16.65 -20.76
N ASN A 380 -7.28 -16.51 -21.93
CA ASN A 380 -6.76 -17.00 -23.21
C ASN A 380 -7.01 -16.01 -24.37
N ASN A 381 -7.26 -14.75 -24.04
CA ASN A 381 -7.48 -13.67 -24.99
C ASN A 381 -6.54 -12.48 -24.70
N ASP A 382 -6.87 -11.30 -25.22
CA ASP A 382 -6.14 -10.05 -25.00
C ASP A 382 -6.14 -9.59 -23.52
N THR A 383 -6.87 -10.29 -22.66
CA THR A 383 -6.89 -10.09 -21.21
C THR A 383 -6.64 -11.38 -20.45
N ALA A 384 -6.10 -11.24 -19.24
CA ALA A 384 -6.04 -12.32 -18.26
C ALA A 384 -6.19 -11.76 -16.85
N THR A 385 -6.42 -12.63 -15.88
CA THR A 385 -6.45 -12.28 -14.47
C THR A 385 -5.32 -13.00 -13.75
N PHE A 386 -4.49 -12.24 -13.04
CA PHE A 386 -3.54 -12.76 -12.07
C PHE A 386 -4.20 -12.76 -10.69
N ASP A 387 -4.32 -13.93 -10.09
CA ASP A 387 -4.90 -14.15 -8.76
C ASP A 387 -3.79 -14.45 -7.75
N ALA A 388 -3.68 -13.60 -6.73
CA ALA A 388 -2.70 -13.73 -5.65
C ALA A 388 -3.23 -14.53 -4.44
N THR A 389 -4.34 -15.25 -4.61
CA THR A 389 -4.80 -16.23 -3.61
C THR A 389 -3.77 -17.34 -3.45
N ASP A 390 -3.39 -17.61 -2.21
CA ASP A 390 -2.37 -18.61 -1.82
C ASP A 390 -0.95 -18.36 -2.39
N VAL A 391 -0.66 -17.12 -2.78
CA VAL A 391 0.66 -16.70 -3.27
C VAL A 391 1.46 -16.04 -2.15
N ALA A 392 2.73 -16.42 -1.99
CA ALA A 392 3.63 -15.79 -1.02
C ALA A 392 3.92 -14.32 -1.41
N PRO A 393 4.27 -13.44 -0.45
CA PRO A 393 4.70 -12.09 -0.79
C PRO A 393 5.98 -12.13 -1.64
N GLY A 394 6.03 -11.33 -2.71
CA GLY A 394 7.13 -11.37 -3.66
C GLY A 394 6.81 -10.70 -5.00
N LYS A 395 7.74 -10.81 -5.94
CA LYS A 395 7.58 -10.32 -7.32
C LYS A 395 7.32 -11.49 -8.26
N TYR A 396 6.29 -11.36 -9.08
CA TYR A 396 5.84 -12.37 -10.03
C TYR A 396 5.82 -11.77 -11.43
N THR A 397 6.51 -12.42 -12.35
CA THR A 397 6.49 -12.02 -13.76
C THR A 397 5.37 -12.77 -14.45
N VAL A 398 4.49 -12.04 -15.12
CA VAL A 398 3.47 -12.62 -15.98
C VAL A 398 3.82 -12.33 -17.43
N THR A 399 3.86 -13.38 -18.24
CA THR A 399 4.24 -13.34 -19.66
C THR A 399 3.06 -13.78 -20.51
N VAL A 400 2.73 -12.98 -21.51
CA VAL A 400 1.82 -13.37 -22.59
C VAL A 400 2.64 -13.76 -23.82
N THR A 401 2.30 -14.89 -24.42
CA THR A 401 2.72 -15.28 -25.76
C THR A 401 1.56 -15.03 -26.72
N VAL A 402 1.80 -14.24 -27.75
CA VAL A 402 0.83 -13.94 -28.81
C VAL A 402 1.31 -14.59 -30.10
N SER A 403 0.43 -15.36 -30.73
CA SER A 403 0.73 -16.12 -31.95
C SER A 403 -0.23 -15.77 -33.08
N ASP A 404 0.31 -15.60 -34.28
CA ASP A 404 -0.45 -15.50 -35.54
C ASP A 404 -0.60 -16.88 -36.25
N GLY A 405 -0.12 -17.97 -35.60
CA GLY A 405 -0.08 -19.33 -36.14
C GLY A 405 1.21 -19.69 -36.88
N LYS A 406 2.12 -18.74 -37.12
CA LYS A 406 3.44 -18.97 -37.74
C LYS A 406 4.60 -18.39 -36.92
N HIS A 407 4.36 -17.30 -36.20
CA HIS A 407 5.30 -16.64 -35.33
C HIS A 407 4.67 -16.41 -33.97
N ASP A 408 5.53 -16.49 -32.96
CA ASP A 408 5.19 -16.19 -31.58
C ASP A 408 6.03 -15.01 -31.10
N VAL A 409 5.38 -14.07 -30.41
CA VAL A 409 6.03 -12.96 -29.72
C VAL A 409 5.57 -12.91 -28.29
N THR A 410 6.42 -12.39 -27.41
CA THR A 410 6.12 -12.33 -25.98
C THR A 410 6.24 -10.92 -25.43
N CYS A 411 5.47 -10.64 -24.37
CA CYS A 411 5.65 -9.49 -23.51
C CYS A 411 5.46 -9.92 -22.06
N SER A 412 6.17 -9.26 -21.13
CA SER A 412 6.07 -9.54 -19.70
C SER A 412 5.80 -8.28 -18.88
N THR A 413 5.07 -8.45 -17.78
CA THR A 413 4.83 -7.42 -16.76
C THR A 413 5.09 -8.01 -15.37
N GLU A 414 5.56 -7.19 -14.43
CA GLU A 414 5.85 -7.61 -13.05
C GLU A 414 4.71 -7.19 -12.11
N ILE A 415 4.25 -8.13 -11.29
CA ILE A 415 3.28 -7.92 -10.21
C ILE A 415 3.99 -8.10 -8.87
N THR A 416 3.94 -7.09 -8.01
CA THR A 416 4.40 -7.18 -6.63
C THR A 416 3.23 -7.55 -5.72
N VAL A 417 3.31 -8.72 -5.10
CA VAL A 417 2.35 -9.17 -4.08
C VAL A 417 2.91 -8.82 -2.72
N LEU A 418 2.21 -7.96 -1.99
CA LEU A 418 2.55 -7.61 -0.61
C LEU A 418 1.78 -8.51 0.36
N LYS A 419 2.37 -8.75 1.52
CA LYS A 419 1.71 -9.47 2.61
C LYS A 419 0.46 -8.69 3.04
N LYS A 420 -0.65 -9.39 3.24
CA LYS A 420 -1.85 -8.79 3.83
C LYS A 420 -1.73 -8.86 5.35
N ASN A 421 -1.71 -7.72 6.02
CA ASN A 421 -1.71 -7.68 7.48
C ASN A 421 -3.14 -7.78 8.05
N TYR A 422 -3.32 -8.51 9.15
CA TYR A 422 -4.53 -8.46 9.96
C TYR A 422 -4.18 -7.93 11.35
N PRO A 423 -4.85 -6.87 11.85
CA PRO A 423 -4.54 -6.31 13.15
C PRO A 423 -4.68 -7.33 14.29
N PRO A 424 -3.87 -7.22 15.35
CA PRO A 424 -4.02 -8.07 16.53
C PRO A 424 -5.34 -7.77 17.26
N THR A 425 -5.76 -8.70 18.09
CA THR A 425 -6.85 -8.53 19.05
C THR A 425 -6.29 -8.67 20.47
N ALA A 426 -6.80 -7.91 21.43
CA ALA A 426 -6.32 -7.92 22.81
C ALA A 426 -7.48 -7.93 23.82
N SER A 427 -7.29 -8.61 24.94
CA SER A 427 -8.12 -8.54 26.14
C SER A 427 -7.24 -8.53 27.39
N VAL A 428 -7.70 -7.95 28.50
CA VAL A 428 -6.98 -7.96 29.78
C VAL A 428 -7.80 -8.71 30.82
N GLU A 429 -7.16 -9.66 31.50
CA GLU A 429 -7.72 -10.45 32.59
C GLU A 429 -6.95 -10.27 33.90
N PRO A 430 -7.64 -10.06 35.04
CA PRO A 430 -9.08 -9.78 35.12
C PRO A 430 -9.43 -8.39 34.54
N ALA A 431 -10.64 -8.23 34.00
CA ALA A 431 -11.12 -6.95 33.46
C ALA A 431 -11.34 -5.88 34.54
N THR A 432 -11.47 -6.31 35.80
CA THR A 432 -11.54 -5.43 36.97
C THR A 432 -10.68 -5.96 38.10
N PHE A 433 -10.14 -5.07 38.92
CA PHE A 433 -9.33 -5.43 40.10
C PHE A 433 -9.64 -4.54 41.30
N ASP A 434 -9.29 -5.00 42.50
CA ASP A 434 -9.34 -4.22 43.73
C ASP A 434 -8.09 -4.55 44.54
N VAL A 435 -7.28 -3.54 44.88
CA VAL A 435 -5.97 -3.70 45.51
C VAL A 435 -5.95 -2.86 46.79
N THR A 436 -5.74 -3.51 47.93
CA THR A 436 -5.49 -2.82 49.21
C THR A 436 -4.06 -2.32 49.28
N GLN A 437 -3.84 -1.23 50.03
CA GLN A 437 -2.51 -0.64 50.19
C GLN A 437 -1.49 -1.67 50.73
N GLY A 438 -0.46 -1.96 49.94
CA GLY A 438 0.57 -2.96 50.20
C GLY A 438 0.46 -4.22 49.33
N ASP A 439 -0.68 -4.46 48.68
CA ASP A 439 -0.93 -5.65 47.87
C ASP A 439 -0.70 -5.40 46.37
N THR A 440 -0.70 -6.48 45.59
CA THR A 440 -0.57 -6.46 44.13
C THR A 440 -1.59 -7.39 43.46
N VAL A 441 -1.92 -7.11 42.20
CA VAL A 441 -2.73 -7.96 41.32
C VAL A 441 -1.95 -8.26 40.05
N ASN A 442 -2.02 -9.50 39.57
CA ASN A 442 -1.43 -9.87 38.29
C ASN A 442 -2.45 -9.63 37.16
N LEU A 443 -2.10 -8.78 36.20
CA LEU A 443 -2.89 -8.53 35.01
C LEU A 443 -2.23 -9.24 33.83
N ARG A 444 -3.03 -9.98 33.05
CA ARG A 444 -2.59 -10.65 31.83
C ARG A 444 -3.30 -10.06 30.63
N CYS A 445 -2.54 -9.64 29.65
CA CYS A 445 -3.02 -9.26 28.33
C CYS A 445 -2.99 -10.51 27.43
N ALA A 446 -4.16 -11.05 27.10
CA ALA A 446 -4.30 -12.11 26.12
C ALA A 446 -4.49 -11.49 24.75
N ALA A 447 -3.64 -11.84 23.79
CA ALA A 447 -3.70 -11.30 22.45
C ALA A 447 -3.50 -12.38 21.39
N THR A 448 -4.17 -12.21 20.26
CA THR A 448 -4.07 -13.10 19.11
C THR A 448 -4.01 -12.31 17.81
N ASP A 449 -3.34 -12.87 16.83
CA ASP A 449 -3.15 -12.28 15.50
C ASP A 449 -3.54 -13.31 14.44
N ALA A 450 -4.36 -12.92 13.46
CA ALA A 450 -4.93 -13.88 12.51
C ALA A 450 -3.88 -14.48 11.55
N ASN A 451 -2.79 -13.76 11.31
CA ASN A 451 -1.62 -14.17 10.53
C ASN A 451 -0.46 -14.67 11.40
N ASN A 452 -0.66 -14.78 12.72
CA ASN A 452 0.34 -15.18 13.72
C ASN A 452 1.61 -14.32 13.69
N ASP A 453 1.47 -13.01 13.46
CA ASP A 453 2.61 -12.11 13.50
C ASP A 453 3.18 -11.94 14.92
N PRO A 454 4.50 -11.71 15.07
CA PRO A 454 5.12 -11.54 16.39
C PRO A 454 4.54 -10.33 17.14
N LEU A 455 3.98 -10.58 18.32
CA LEU A 455 3.33 -9.54 19.12
C LEU A 455 4.27 -8.92 20.16
N THR A 456 4.23 -7.60 20.26
CA THR A 456 4.90 -6.80 21.29
C THR A 456 3.88 -6.15 22.21
N TYR A 457 4.25 -5.95 23.48
CA TYR A 457 3.34 -5.50 24.53
C TYR A 457 3.90 -4.28 25.23
N SER A 458 3.03 -3.31 25.49
CA SER A 458 3.32 -2.16 26.35
C SER A 458 2.13 -1.89 27.27
N TRP A 459 2.41 -1.31 28.43
CA TRP A 459 1.40 -1.07 29.46
C TRP A 459 1.38 0.39 29.88
N SER A 460 0.21 0.89 30.25
CA SER A 460 0.04 2.22 30.84
C SER A 460 -0.96 2.20 31.99
N VAL A 461 -0.82 3.16 32.91
CA VAL A 461 -1.75 3.39 34.02
C VAL A 461 -2.25 4.81 33.91
N ASN A 462 -3.56 5.00 33.78
CA ASN A 462 -4.20 6.31 33.57
C ASN A 462 -3.55 7.10 32.41
N GLY A 463 -3.11 6.40 31.36
CA GLY A 463 -2.45 6.97 30.18
C GLY A 463 -0.93 7.20 30.34
N GLN A 464 -0.34 6.99 31.51
CA GLN A 464 1.11 7.07 31.71
C GLN A 464 1.79 5.72 31.45
N SER A 465 2.77 5.67 30.56
CA SER A 465 3.48 4.45 30.19
C SER A 465 4.25 3.84 31.36
N LEU A 466 4.19 2.51 31.47
CA LEU A 466 5.01 1.71 32.37
C LEU A 466 6.23 1.16 31.62
N ALA A 467 7.36 1.03 32.32
CA ALA A 467 8.54 0.31 31.84
C ALA A 467 8.37 -1.21 31.97
N ALA A 468 7.23 -1.73 31.53
CA ALA A 468 6.90 -3.15 31.58
C ALA A 468 6.71 -3.70 30.17
N THR A 469 7.36 -4.83 29.89
CA THR A 469 7.30 -5.53 28.61
C THR A 469 6.74 -6.93 28.82
N GLY A 470 6.01 -7.44 27.83
CA GLY A 470 5.42 -8.78 27.86
C GLY A 470 3.92 -8.83 28.23
N PRO A 471 3.32 -10.03 28.16
CA PRO A 471 1.88 -10.21 28.24
C PRO A 471 1.32 -10.15 29.66
N GLN A 472 2.16 -9.98 30.69
CA GLN A 472 1.73 -9.96 32.08
C GLN A 472 2.49 -8.89 32.87
N ILE A 473 1.79 -8.24 33.79
CA ILE A 473 2.37 -7.32 34.76
C ILE A 473 1.80 -7.57 36.15
N SER A 474 2.58 -7.20 37.16
CA SER A 474 2.08 -7.07 38.54
C SER A 474 1.76 -5.60 38.81
N PHE A 475 0.50 -5.28 39.06
CA PHE A 475 0.01 -3.95 39.37
C PHE A 475 -0.23 -3.82 40.88
N GLY A 476 0.42 -2.87 41.54
CA GLY A 476 0.34 -2.67 42.99
C GLY A 476 0.04 -1.24 43.41
N SER A 477 -0.21 -1.04 44.71
CA SER A 477 -0.49 0.28 45.29
C SER A 477 0.77 1.14 45.53
N GLU A 478 1.97 0.66 45.21
CA GLU A 478 3.22 1.39 45.49
C GLU A 478 3.27 2.72 44.74
N GLY A 479 3.54 3.81 45.47
CA GLY A 479 3.56 5.17 44.92
C GLY A 479 2.20 5.70 44.44
N ARG A 480 1.08 5.04 44.78
CA ARG A 480 -0.27 5.37 44.33
C ARG A 480 -1.19 5.69 45.52
N THR A 481 -1.95 6.77 45.40
CA THR A 481 -2.97 7.15 46.38
C THR A 481 -4.23 6.28 46.23
N PRO A 482 -5.05 6.12 47.27
CA PRO A 482 -6.35 5.49 47.13
C PRO A 482 -7.20 6.18 46.04
N GLY A 483 -7.82 5.40 45.15
CA GLY A 483 -8.56 5.91 44.00
C GLY A 483 -8.74 4.90 42.87
N GLU A 484 -9.42 5.32 41.82
CA GLU A 484 -9.67 4.50 40.62
C GLU A 484 -8.48 4.57 39.65
N TYR A 485 -8.10 3.42 39.09
CA TYR A 485 -7.03 3.26 38.13
C TYR A 485 -7.48 2.45 36.92
N THR A 486 -7.14 2.94 35.73
CA THR A 486 -7.29 2.22 34.46
C THR A 486 -5.92 1.76 33.99
N VAL A 487 -5.73 0.45 33.91
CA VAL A 487 -4.50 -0.17 33.40
C VAL A 487 -4.77 -0.63 31.97
N THR A 488 -4.03 -0.09 31.00
CA THR A 488 -4.23 -0.39 29.57
C THR A 488 -3.03 -1.14 29.02
N CYS A 489 -3.30 -2.31 28.45
CA CYS A 489 -2.37 -3.04 27.59
C CYS A 489 -2.53 -2.56 26.15
N THR A 490 -1.41 -2.28 25.48
CA THR A 490 -1.34 -2.05 24.03
C THR A 490 -0.49 -3.14 23.41
N VAL A 491 -1.03 -3.83 22.42
CA VAL A 491 -0.39 -4.91 21.68
C VAL A 491 -0.15 -4.46 20.25
N SER A 492 1.03 -4.74 19.70
CA SER A 492 1.42 -4.37 18.34
C SER A 492 2.01 -5.56 17.61
N ASP A 493 1.59 -5.77 16.36
CA ASP A 493 2.18 -6.73 15.41
C ASP A 493 3.37 -6.10 14.61
N GLY A 494 3.67 -4.82 14.85
CA GLY A 494 4.68 -4.03 14.14
C GLY A 494 4.11 -3.07 13.08
N GLU A 495 2.90 -3.31 12.59
CA GLU A 495 2.20 -2.46 11.59
C GLU A 495 0.89 -1.84 12.13
N ALA A 496 0.15 -2.58 12.96
CA ALA A 496 -1.11 -2.21 13.59
C ALA A 496 -1.07 -2.47 15.10
N THR A 497 -2.01 -1.85 15.83
CA THR A 497 -2.10 -1.98 17.29
C THR A 497 -3.52 -2.25 17.75
N ALA A 498 -3.65 -2.95 18.87
CA ALA A 498 -4.90 -3.15 19.59
C ALA A 498 -4.72 -2.85 21.08
N THR A 499 -5.76 -2.36 21.73
CA THR A 499 -5.73 -1.99 23.14
C THR A 499 -6.84 -2.68 23.93
N ALA A 500 -6.54 -3.00 25.17
CA ALA A 500 -7.51 -3.50 26.14
C ALA A 500 -7.16 -3.00 27.54
N SER A 501 -8.17 -2.75 28.37
CA SER A 501 -7.97 -2.13 29.68
C SER A 501 -8.68 -2.90 30.78
N ALA A 502 -8.05 -2.92 31.96
CA ALA A 502 -8.68 -3.30 33.22
C ALA A 502 -8.89 -2.07 34.10
N LYS A 503 -10.03 -2.00 34.79
CA LYS A 503 -10.37 -0.89 35.70
C LYS A 503 -10.54 -1.38 37.13
N GLY A 504 -9.94 -0.68 38.08
CA GLY A 504 -9.98 -1.12 39.47
C GLY A 504 -9.64 -0.03 40.46
N ASN A 505 -9.82 -0.33 41.74
CA ASN A 505 -9.56 0.61 42.83
C ASN A 505 -8.32 0.22 43.62
N VAL A 506 -7.56 1.24 44.06
CA VAL A 506 -6.62 1.12 45.17
C VAL A 506 -7.33 1.62 46.42
N ARG A 507 -7.41 0.80 47.47
CA ARG A 507 -8.08 1.14 48.74
C ARG A 507 -7.08 1.32 49.88
N GLU A 508 -7.43 2.19 50.81
CA GLU A 508 -6.69 2.36 52.06
C GLU A 508 -6.79 1.12 52.94
N ARG A 509 -5.70 0.79 53.65
CA ARG A 509 -5.64 -0.33 54.59
C ARG A 509 -6.13 0.12 55.96
N ILE A 510 -7.34 -0.28 56.34
CA ILE A 510 -7.90 0.02 57.67
C ILE A 510 -7.35 -1.01 58.68
N ILE A 511 -6.62 -0.55 59.70
CA ILE A 511 -6.23 -1.36 60.87
C ILE A 511 -7.34 -1.17 61.94
N PRO A 512 -8.06 -2.22 62.36
CA PRO A 512 -9.05 -2.12 63.44
C PRO A 512 -8.37 -1.76 64.78
N ASN A 513 -8.95 -0.84 65.56
CA ASN A 513 -8.45 -0.44 66.88
C ASN A 513 -8.55 -1.60 67.87
N LYS A 514 -7.53 -1.82 68.71
CA LYS A 514 -7.63 -2.69 69.89
C LYS A 514 -7.48 -1.84 71.15
N PRO A 515 -8.19 -2.16 72.25
CA PRO A 515 -8.07 -1.40 73.49
C PRO A 515 -6.64 -1.42 74.05
N PRO A 516 -6.20 -0.34 74.73
CA PRO A 516 -4.91 -0.32 75.41
C PRO A 516 -4.90 -1.27 76.62
N THR A 517 -3.71 -1.70 77.05
CA THR A 517 -3.51 -2.51 78.26
C THR A 517 -2.80 -1.71 79.34
N ILE A 518 -3.20 -1.85 80.61
CA ILE A 518 -2.58 -1.16 81.76
C ILE A 518 -2.38 -2.10 82.95
N GLU A 519 -1.25 -1.96 83.64
CA GLU A 519 -0.88 -2.67 84.85
C GLU A 519 -0.45 -1.69 85.96
N CYS A 520 -0.97 -1.89 87.18
CA CYS A 520 -0.56 -1.14 88.36
C CYS A 520 0.64 -1.83 89.00
N LEU A 521 1.81 -1.18 88.98
CA LEU A 521 3.07 -1.77 89.43
C LEU A 521 3.16 -1.87 90.97
N THR A 522 2.31 -1.12 91.66
CA THR A 522 2.16 -1.11 93.11
C THR A 522 0.72 -1.46 93.45
N THR A 523 0.50 -2.55 94.20
CA THR A 523 -0.86 -3.05 94.51
C THR A 523 -1.36 -2.62 95.88
N THR A 524 -0.49 -2.59 96.90
CA THR A 524 -0.79 -2.10 98.25
C THR A 524 0.37 -1.29 98.81
N MET A 525 0.08 -0.14 99.43
CA MET A 525 1.05 0.79 100.01
C MET A 525 0.56 1.30 101.36
N ASP A 526 1.44 1.45 102.35
CA ASP A 526 1.11 2.05 103.64
C ASP A 526 1.71 3.46 103.73
N VAL A 527 0.93 4.43 104.21
CA VAL A 527 1.37 5.82 104.40
C VAL A 527 0.82 6.38 105.72
N ALA A 528 1.59 7.23 106.40
CA ALA A 528 1.08 7.96 107.56
C ALA A 528 0.24 9.16 107.11
N SER A 529 -0.84 9.44 107.84
CA SER A 529 -1.62 10.67 107.65
C SER A 529 -0.70 11.90 107.74
N GLY A 530 -0.80 12.80 106.76
CA GLY A 530 0.09 13.95 106.61
C GLY A 530 1.28 13.74 105.66
N SER A 531 1.55 12.52 105.20
CA SER A 531 2.63 12.20 104.26
C SER A 531 2.11 11.97 102.83
N THR A 532 3.03 11.92 101.87
CA THR A 532 2.74 11.57 100.47
C THR A 532 3.45 10.27 100.08
N ILE A 533 2.92 9.56 99.10
CA ILE A 533 3.55 8.37 98.49
C ILE A 533 3.41 8.41 96.97
N GLU A 534 4.42 7.89 96.26
CA GLU A 534 4.40 7.77 94.81
C GLU A 534 3.77 6.43 94.39
N LEU A 535 2.92 6.50 93.37
CA LEU A 535 2.19 5.40 92.76
C LEU A 535 2.66 5.24 91.32
N ARG A 536 2.71 4.00 90.82
CA ARG A 536 3.21 3.70 89.46
C ARG A 536 2.29 2.74 88.70
N ALA A 537 2.07 3.00 87.42
CA ALA A 537 1.37 2.15 86.48
C ALA A 537 2.06 2.17 85.11
N ARG A 538 1.98 1.07 84.36
CA ARG A 538 2.54 0.93 82.99
C ARG A 538 1.41 0.59 82.03
N ALA A 539 1.43 1.18 80.84
CA ALA A 539 0.45 0.85 79.80
C ALA A 539 1.10 0.73 78.42
N THR A 540 0.44 -0.01 77.52
CA THR A 540 0.84 -0.17 76.12
C THR A 540 -0.39 -0.22 75.22
N ASP A 541 -0.25 0.30 74.00
CA ASP A 541 -1.26 0.20 72.96
C ASP A 541 -0.77 -0.75 71.84
N PRO A 542 -1.57 -1.74 71.39
CA PRO A 542 -1.14 -2.68 70.34
C PRO A 542 -0.86 -2.02 68.97
N GLU A 543 -1.49 -0.88 68.69
CA GLU A 543 -1.32 -0.11 67.46
C GLU A 543 -0.35 1.07 67.61
N GLY A 544 0.16 1.31 68.82
CA GLY A 544 1.09 2.39 69.14
C GLY A 544 0.43 3.77 69.27
N ALA A 545 -0.88 3.82 69.52
CA ALA A 545 -1.58 5.07 69.77
C ALA A 545 -1.06 5.79 71.04
N PRO A 546 -1.05 7.13 71.06
CA PRO A 546 -0.61 7.90 72.22
C PRO A 546 -1.59 7.73 73.40
N LEU A 547 -1.06 7.43 74.59
CA LEU A 547 -1.85 7.14 75.79
C LEU A 547 -1.95 8.33 76.75
N THR A 548 -3.16 8.61 77.23
CA THR A 548 -3.44 9.66 78.22
C THR A 548 -3.80 9.04 79.58
N TYR A 549 -3.04 9.36 80.64
CA TYR A 549 -3.26 8.86 82.00
C TYR A 549 -4.16 9.77 82.81
N THR A 550 -5.11 9.18 83.55
CA THR A 550 -5.93 9.85 84.56
C THR A 550 -5.92 9.05 85.86
N TRP A 551 -5.76 9.76 86.98
CA TRP A 551 -5.66 9.17 88.30
C TRP A 551 -6.80 9.65 89.18
N THR A 552 -7.48 8.72 89.85
CA THR A 552 -8.59 9.02 90.76
C THR A 552 -8.40 8.28 92.08
N SER A 553 -8.91 8.82 93.18
CA SER A 553 -8.89 8.13 94.47
C SER A 553 -10.21 8.27 95.20
N THR A 554 -10.54 7.24 95.99
CA THR A 554 -11.71 7.19 96.87
C THR A 554 -11.58 8.08 98.12
N GLY A 555 -10.39 8.55 98.45
CA GLY A 555 -10.16 9.55 99.49
C GLY A 555 -8.72 10.08 99.49
N GLY A 556 -8.49 11.24 100.09
CA GLY A 556 -7.24 11.99 99.84
C GLY A 556 -7.22 12.63 98.45
N THR A 557 -6.07 13.15 98.04
CA THR A 557 -5.87 13.70 96.69
C THR A 557 -4.78 12.92 95.97
N VAL A 558 -5.01 12.64 94.69
CA VAL A 558 -4.01 12.04 93.80
C VAL A 558 -3.75 12.98 92.63
N SER A 559 -2.48 13.19 92.30
CA SER A 559 -2.08 14.06 91.18
C SER A 559 -0.96 13.42 90.37
N GLY A 560 -1.16 13.30 89.06
CA GLY A 560 -0.20 12.79 88.09
C GLY A 560 -0.85 12.73 86.70
N THR A 561 -0.04 12.85 85.65
CA THR A 561 -0.51 12.86 84.25
C THR A 561 0.19 11.82 83.38
N GLY A 562 0.96 10.92 83.98
CA GLY A 562 1.69 9.87 83.28
C GLY A 562 1.71 8.56 84.07
N GLU A 563 2.75 7.75 83.81
CA GLU A 563 2.99 6.46 84.48
C GLU A 563 3.14 6.57 86.00
N THR A 564 3.37 7.77 86.54
CA THR A 564 3.45 8.01 87.98
C THR A 564 2.43 9.05 88.45
N ALA A 565 1.98 8.88 89.69
CA ALA A 565 1.15 9.85 90.40
C ALA A 565 1.51 9.89 91.89
N THR A 566 1.24 11.02 92.54
CA THR A 566 1.46 11.17 93.99
C THR A 566 0.14 11.14 94.71
N PHE A 567 0.00 10.25 95.70
CA PHE A 567 -1.10 10.24 96.65
C PHE A 567 -0.73 11.06 97.89
N ASN A 568 -1.59 11.99 98.27
CA ASN A 568 -1.41 12.86 99.43
C ASN A 568 -2.39 12.50 100.55
N ALA A 569 -1.85 12.02 101.67
CA ALA A 569 -2.61 11.63 102.85
C ALA A 569 -2.82 12.78 103.85
N ALA A 570 -2.55 14.03 103.48
CA ALA A 570 -2.79 15.19 104.36
C ALA A 570 -4.27 15.36 104.69
N GLY A 571 -4.61 15.34 105.98
CA GLY A 571 -5.99 15.43 106.46
C GLY A 571 -6.82 14.15 106.23
N VAL A 572 -6.21 13.09 105.71
CA VAL A 572 -6.86 11.80 105.46
C VAL A 572 -6.81 10.97 106.74
N ARG A 573 -7.97 10.50 107.20
CA ARG A 573 -8.10 9.66 108.40
C ARG A 573 -7.57 8.25 108.12
N ALA A 574 -7.21 7.52 109.18
CA ALA A 574 -6.83 6.11 109.03
C ALA A 574 -7.95 5.29 108.39
N GLY A 575 -7.57 4.44 107.43
CA GLY A 575 -8.47 3.63 106.61
C GLY A 575 -7.78 3.20 105.31
N SER A 576 -8.47 2.38 104.51
CA SER A 576 -7.98 1.89 103.22
C SER A 576 -8.61 2.65 102.05
N TYR A 577 -7.80 3.17 101.12
CA TYR A 577 -8.23 3.98 99.99
C TYR A 577 -7.81 3.37 98.67
N THR A 578 -8.76 3.17 97.76
CA THR A 578 -8.46 2.73 96.38
C THR A 578 -8.04 3.93 95.52
N VAL A 579 -6.94 3.78 94.80
CA VAL A 579 -6.49 4.68 93.74
C VAL A 579 -6.58 3.95 92.41
N THR A 580 -7.19 4.56 91.40
CA THR A 580 -7.39 3.96 90.07
C THR A 580 -6.66 4.79 89.02
N ALA A 581 -5.79 4.13 88.25
CA ALA A 581 -5.17 4.67 87.04
C ALA A 581 -5.98 4.23 85.82
N THR A 582 -6.33 5.17 84.94
CA THR A 582 -7.03 4.89 83.68
C THR A 582 -6.23 5.47 82.51
N VAL A 583 -6.06 4.68 81.44
CA VAL A 583 -5.45 5.11 80.18
C VAL A 583 -6.49 5.14 79.06
N ASP A 584 -6.35 6.14 78.18
CA ASP A 584 -7.21 6.40 77.03
C ASP A 584 -6.33 6.56 75.78
N ASP A 585 -6.62 5.81 74.71
CA ASP A 585 -5.93 5.88 73.41
C ASP A 585 -6.64 6.85 72.42
N GLY A 586 -7.72 7.50 72.86
CA GLY A 586 -8.59 8.38 72.07
C GLY A 586 -9.88 7.71 71.57
N LYS A 587 -10.01 6.39 71.70
CA LYS A 587 -11.19 5.60 71.31
C LYS A 587 -11.68 4.65 72.41
N ASP A 588 -10.75 3.92 73.03
CA ASP A 588 -10.97 2.88 74.02
C ASP A 588 -10.19 3.20 75.32
N LYS A 589 -10.64 2.64 76.45
CA LYS A 589 -10.06 2.88 77.77
C LYS A 589 -9.76 1.60 78.53
N ALA A 590 -8.70 1.62 79.35
CA ALA A 590 -8.38 0.56 80.30
C ALA A 590 -7.96 1.13 81.66
N SER A 591 -8.22 0.41 82.74
CA SER A 591 -7.93 0.87 84.10
C SER A 591 -7.36 -0.23 85.00
N CYS A 592 -6.50 0.16 85.94
CA CYS A 592 -6.04 -0.68 87.05
C CYS A 592 -6.21 0.06 88.39
N SER A 593 -6.36 -0.69 89.49
CA SER A 593 -6.56 -0.12 90.82
C SER A 593 -5.53 -0.64 91.81
N MET A 594 -5.16 0.21 92.77
CA MET A 594 -4.25 -0.08 93.88
C MET A 594 -4.82 0.44 95.20
N THR A 595 -4.31 -0.09 96.31
CA THR A 595 -4.79 0.23 97.66
C THR A 595 -3.74 1.00 98.44
N VAL A 596 -4.13 2.11 99.07
CA VAL A 596 -3.31 2.90 99.97
C VAL A 596 -3.92 2.86 101.36
N ASN A 597 -3.24 2.21 102.30
CA ASN A 597 -3.62 2.16 103.70
C ASN A 597 -3.02 3.36 104.44
N VAL A 598 -3.88 4.16 105.06
CA VAL A 598 -3.45 5.32 105.84
C VAL A 598 -3.46 4.96 107.32
N SER A 599 -2.37 5.27 108.03
CA SER A 599 -2.29 5.20 109.49
C SER A 599 -2.44 6.59 110.12
N GLU A 600 -3.00 6.68 111.33
CA GLU A 600 -3.31 7.92 112.03
C GLU A 600 -2.89 7.82 113.50
N ARG A 601 -2.41 8.91 114.10
CA ARG A 601 -2.10 8.96 115.54
C ARG A 601 -2.97 10.01 116.22
N LEU A 602 -3.83 9.55 117.13
CA LEU A 602 -4.72 10.37 117.95
C LEU A 602 -4.10 10.58 119.33
N SER A 603 -3.86 11.81 119.75
CA SER A 603 -3.41 12.10 121.13
C SER A 603 -4.54 12.64 121.99
N VAL A 604 -4.84 11.95 123.09
CA VAL A 604 -5.82 12.37 124.12
C VAL A 604 -5.08 13.11 125.23
N THR A 605 -4.82 14.41 125.00
CA THR A 605 -4.17 15.34 125.95
C THR A 605 -5.17 16.30 126.57
N LYS A 606 -4.78 17.07 127.60
CA LYS A 606 -5.67 18.06 128.25
C LYS A 606 -6.16 19.15 127.29
N GLU A 607 -5.36 19.55 126.30
CA GLU A 607 -5.76 20.50 125.25
C GLU A 607 -6.86 19.92 124.34
N LYS A 608 -6.95 18.58 124.29
CA LYS A 608 -7.98 17.80 123.60
C LYS A 608 -8.70 16.88 124.59
N CYS A 609 -9.07 17.40 125.75
CA CYS A 609 -10.06 16.77 126.62
C CYS A 609 -9.70 15.42 127.30
N GLY A 610 -8.44 15.19 127.69
CA GLY A 610 -8.06 14.08 128.57
C GLY A 610 -7.35 14.56 129.83
N PHE A 611 -8.03 14.57 130.99
CA PHE A 611 -7.37 14.87 132.26
C PHE A 611 -7.32 13.65 133.18
N PHE A 612 -6.14 13.03 133.25
CA PHE A 612 -5.83 12.16 134.37
C PHE A 612 -5.33 13.01 135.55
N ALA A 613 -6.06 12.97 136.66
CA ALA A 613 -5.58 13.47 137.94
C ALA A 613 -4.26 12.75 138.31
N PRO A 614 -3.36 13.36 139.10
CA PRO A 614 -2.15 12.68 139.58
C PRO A 614 -2.49 11.33 140.22
N GLY A 615 -1.86 10.25 139.76
CA GLY A 615 -2.15 8.88 140.19
C GLY A 615 -3.48 8.28 139.69
N GLY A 616 -4.30 9.06 138.99
CA GLY A 616 -5.64 8.67 138.54
C GLY A 616 -5.68 8.01 137.16
N THR A 617 -6.70 7.17 136.98
CA THR A 617 -6.99 6.39 135.76
C THR A 617 -8.38 6.67 135.19
N ARG A 618 -9.15 7.58 135.81
CA ARG A 618 -10.53 7.89 135.41
C ARG A 618 -10.56 8.55 134.03
N VAL A 619 -11.35 7.98 133.12
CA VAL A 619 -11.71 8.60 131.84
C VAL A 619 -12.86 9.59 132.07
N ASP A 620 -12.60 10.87 131.84
CA ASP A 620 -13.62 11.92 131.95
C ASP A 620 -14.59 11.92 130.75
N ASN A 621 -15.68 12.70 130.85
CA ASN A 621 -16.72 12.71 129.82
C ASN A 621 -16.24 13.27 128.47
N CYS A 622 -15.19 14.09 128.45
CA CYS A 622 -14.72 14.67 127.21
C CYS A 622 -13.77 13.70 126.47
N ALA A 623 -12.94 12.95 127.20
CA ALA A 623 -12.17 11.84 126.64
C ALA A 623 -13.10 10.75 126.09
N LYS A 624 -14.24 10.48 126.76
CA LYS A 624 -15.27 9.56 126.27
C LYS A 624 -15.81 9.97 124.90
N ALA A 625 -16.05 11.25 124.63
CA ALA A 625 -16.53 11.71 123.32
C ALA A 625 -15.55 11.40 122.17
N ILE A 626 -14.23 11.55 122.42
CA ILE A 626 -13.19 11.17 121.45
C ILE A 626 -13.18 9.66 121.24
N LEU A 627 -13.32 8.89 122.32
CA LEU A 627 -13.40 7.43 122.27
C LEU A 627 -14.71 6.94 121.62
N ASP A 628 -15.81 7.69 121.72
CA ASP A 628 -17.09 7.37 121.08
C ASP A 628 -16.98 7.52 119.55
N ASP A 629 -16.39 8.62 119.06
CA ASP A 629 -16.10 8.80 117.62
C ASP A 629 -15.14 7.70 117.11
N LEU A 630 -14.08 7.42 117.88
CA LEU A 630 -13.14 6.34 117.57
C LEU A 630 -13.84 4.97 117.54
N ALA A 631 -14.72 4.68 118.48
CA ALA A 631 -15.45 3.42 118.53
C ALA A 631 -16.40 3.27 117.34
N VAL A 632 -17.10 4.33 116.93
CA VAL A 632 -17.92 4.32 115.72
C VAL A 632 -17.06 4.01 114.50
N ARG A 633 -15.90 4.68 114.38
CA ARG A 633 -14.96 4.44 113.27
C ARG A 633 -14.46 3.00 113.23
N MET A 634 -13.99 2.47 114.36
CA MET A 634 -13.50 1.10 114.44
C MET A 634 -14.63 0.08 114.18
N LYS A 635 -15.88 0.39 114.54
CA LYS A 635 -17.03 -0.47 114.19
C LYS A 635 -17.36 -0.45 112.70
N ASN A 636 -17.27 0.73 112.07
CA ASN A 636 -17.56 0.89 110.65
C ASN A 636 -16.45 0.33 109.75
N ASP A 637 -15.20 0.31 110.22
CA ASP A 637 -14.07 -0.27 109.52
C ASP A 637 -13.42 -1.38 110.37
N PRO A 638 -13.76 -2.67 110.11
CA PRO A 638 -13.20 -3.81 110.83
C PRO A 638 -11.67 -3.95 110.73
N THR A 639 -11.03 -3.34 109.74
CA THR A 639 -9.58 -3.44 109.50
C THR A 639 -8.77 -2.52 110.41
N LEU A 640 -9.41 -1.53 111.04
CA LEU A 640 -8.72 -0.61 111.95
C LEU A 640 -8.31 -1.29 113.25
N HIS A 641 -7.05 -1.17 113.61
CA HIS A 641 -6.50 -1.64 114.88
C HIS A 641 -5.96 -0.44 115.65
N ALA A 642 -6.23 -0.39 116.95
CA ALA A 642 -5.84 0.71 117.82
C ALA A 642 -4.78 0.25 118.83
N ASN A 643 -3.61 0.87 118.78
CA ASN A 643 -2.61 0.74 119.83
C ASN A 643 -2.78 1.89 120.82
N VAL A 644 -3.32 1.58 122.00
CA VAL A 644 -3.63 2.54 123.07
C VAL A 644 -2.45 2.59 124.04
N ILE A 645 -1.73 3.71 124.01
CA ILE A 645 -0.48 3.93 124.74
C ILE A 645 -0.70 4.92 125.87
N GLY A 646 -0.55 4.48 127.12
CA GLY A 646 -0.74 5.34 128.28
C GLY A 646 0.57 5.84 128.87
N TYR A 647 0.66 7.14 129.17
CA TYR A 647 1.86 7.80 129.66
C TYR A 647 1.68 8.32 131.09
N THR A 648 2.80 8.49 131.79
CA THR A 648 2.87 9.03 133.15
C THR A 648 3.73 10.29 133.19
N ASP A 649 3.55 11.13 134.22
CA ASP A 649 4.50 12.23 134.47
C ASP A 649 5.68 11.81 135.34
N SER A 650 6.67 12.69 135.46
CA SER A 650 7.92 12.45 136.20
C SER A 650 7.78 12.24 137.71
N ARG A 651 6.63 12.56 138.32
CA ARG A 651 6.37 12.42 139.76
C ARG A 651 5.57 11.16 140.09
N GLU A 652 5.01 10.49 139.10
CA GLU A 652 4.20 9.29 139.29
C GLU A 652 5.09 8.05 139.43
N ARG A 653 5.32 7.59 140.67
CA ARG A 653 6.24 6.48 140.97
C ARG A 653 5.76 5.10 140.49
N SER A 654 4.48 4.95 140.15
CA SER A 654 3.90 3.66 139.78
C SER A 654 4.28 3.28 138.34
N LYS A 655 5.07 2.22 138.18
CA LYS A 655 5.52 1.71 136.87
C LYS A 655 4.37 1.25 135.96
N THR A 656 3.21 0.89 136.53
CA THR A 656 2.05 0.37 135.78
C THR A 656 0.95 1.41 135.56
N LEU A 657 1.15 2.67 135.96
CA LEU A 657 0.09 3.67 135.89
C LEU A 657 -0.28 4.04 134.44
N GLY A 658 0.68 4.12 133.53
CA GLY A 658 0.43 4.36 132.10
C GLY A 658 -0.43 3.26 131.49
N GLU A 659 -0.05 2.00 131.71
CA GLU A 659 -0.82 0.82 131.29
C GLU A 659 -2.25 0.85 131.85
N ARG A 660 -2.42 1.17 133.14
CA ARG A 660 -3.76 1.26 133.75
C ARG A 660 -4.62 2.37 133.14
N ARG A 661 -4.02 3.48 132.67
CA ARG A 661 -4.75 4.54 131.93
C ARG A 661 -5.18 4.08 130.56
N ALA A 662 -4.29 3.45 129.80
CA ALA A 662 -4.62 2.86 128.51
C ALA A 662 -5.71 1.78 128.66
N LYS A 663 -5.59 0.91 129.66
CA LYS A 663 -6.60 -0.10 129.99
C LYS A 663 -7.96 0.52 130.33
N ALA A 664 -7.99 1.67 131.00
CA ALA A 664 -9.25 2.35 131.28
C ALA A 664 -9.94 2.89 130.01
N MET A 665 -9.16 3.35 129.01
CA MET A 665 -9.70 3.75 127.70
C MET A 665 -10.11 2.54 126.85
N VAL A 666 -9.32 1.47 126.84
CA VAL A 666 -9.68 0.20 126.16
C VAL A 666 -10.96 -0.38 126.74
N ALA A 667 -11.08 -0.46 128.08
CA ALA A 667 -12.31 -0.92 128.72
C ALA A 667 -13.54 -0.06 128.36
N TYR A 668 -13.34 1.22 128.09
CA TYR A 668 -14.40 2.09 127.60
C TYR A 668 -14.75 1.79 126.13
N LEU A 669 -13.76 1.64 125.25
CA LEU A 669 -13.96 1.26 123.84
C LEU A 669 -14.63 -0.12 123.71
N GLU A 670 -14.24 -1.10 124.55
CA GLU A 670 -14.87 -2.42 124.66
C GLU A 670 -16.34 -2.28 125.05
N LYS A 671 -16.65 -1.42 126.03
CA LYS A 671 -18.04 -1.13 126.41
C LYS A 671 -18.83 -0.49 125.26
N GLN A 672 -18.18 0.26 124.37
CA GLN A 672 -18.79 0.83 123.17
C GLN A 672 -18.88 -0.16 121.99
N GLY A 673 -18.44 -1.42 122.18
CA GLY A 673 -18.57 -2.51 121.22
C GLY A 673 -17.37 -2.69 120.29
N VAL A 674 -16.20 -2.15 120.61
CA VAL A 674 -14.96 -2.45 119.87
C VAL A 674 -14.37 -3.77 120.38
N GLU A 675 -14.06 -4.69 119.47
CA GLU A 675 -13.48 -5.99 119.83
C GLU A 675 -12.08 -5.84 120.46
N SER A 676 -11.85 -6.52 121.59
CA SER A 676 -10.59 -6.48 122.33
C SER A 676 -9.38 -6.93 121.50
N SER A 677 -9.57 -7.90 120.61
CA SER A 677 -8.55 -8.41 119.66
C SER A 677 -7.96 -7.31 118.77
N ARG A 678 -8.70 -6.22 118.55
CA ARG A 678 -8.31 -5.09 117.69
C ARG A 678 -7.62 -3.95 118.45
N MET A 679 -7.43 -4.11 119.76
CA MET A 679 -6.84 -3.11 120.62
C MET A 679 -5.63 -3.67 121.37
N THR A 680 -4.50 -2.98 121.27
CA THR A 680 -3.32 -3.32 122.06
C THR A 680 -3.07 -2.27 123.13
N ILE A 681 -2.81 -2.71 124.36
CA ILE A 681 -2.47 -1.83 125.48
C ILE A 681 -0.95 -1.74 125.58
N THR A 682 -0.42 -0.52 125.50
CA THR A 682 1.01 -0.27 125.63
C THR A 682 1.28 0.69 126.79
N ASN A 683 2.30 0.39 127.60
CA ASN A 683 2.77 1.29 128.64
C ASN A 683 3.85 2.22 128.07
N GLY A 684 3.51 3.49 127.85
CA GLY A 684 4.44 4.50 127.33
C GLY A 684 5.41 5.06 128.37
N GLY A 685 5.15 4.82 129.67
CA GLY A 685 5.98 5.31 130.77
C GLY A 685 6.13 6.84 130.83
N GLN A 686 7.17 7.30 131.54
CA GLN A 686 7.49 8.73 131.72
C GLN A 686 8.55 9.26 130.75
N ASN A 687 9.18 8.37 129.97
CA ASN A 687 10.40 8.67 129.20
C ASN A 687 10.14 9.37 127.86
N ASN A 688 8.86 9.67 127.55
CA ASN A 688 8.47 10.43 126.37
C ASN A 688 7.55 11.60 126.74
N PRO A 689 8.09 12.66 127.39
CA PRO A 689 7.31 13.82 127.78
C PRO A 689 7.02 14.73 126.58
N VAL A 690 5.75 15.10 126.40
CA VAL A 690 5.30 16.13 125.44
C VAL A 690 5.27 17.54 126.04
N GLY A 691 5.36 17.65 127.37
CA GLY A 691 5.43 18.91 128.10
C GLY A 691 6.54 18.92 129.15
N ASP A 692 6.94 20.12 129.60
CA ASP A 692 8.02 20.25 130.58
C ASP A 692 7.66 19.63 131.95
N ASN A 693 8.39 18.58 132.32
CA ASN A 693 8.22 17.85 133.57
C ASN A 693 8.55 18.69 134.83
N LYS A 694 9.20 19.84 134.71
CA LYS A 694 9.48 20.75 135.84
C LYS A 694 8.24 21.56 136.22
N THR A 695 7.37 21.90 135.26
CA THR A 695 6.18 22.71 135.53
C THR A 695 4.95 21.84 135.85
N ALA A 696 4.01 22.39 136.62
CA ALA A 696 2.74 21.71 136.87
C ALA A 696 1.90 21.57 135.58
N ALA A 697 2.03 22.52 134.65
CA ALA A 697 1.35 22.49 133.36
C ALA A 697 1.93 21.43 132.41
N GLY A 698 3.25 21.36 132.26
CA GLY A 698 3.88 20.35 131.40
C GLY A 698 3.72 18.92 131.93
N ARG A 699 3.81 18.71 133.24
CA ARG A 699 3.44 17.42 133.85
C ARG A 699 1.98 17.03 133.56
N ARG A 700 1.05 18.00 133.52
CA ARG A 700 -0.35 17.73 133.16
C ARG A 700 -0.49 17.24 131.72
N LEU A 701 0.32 17.73 130.77
CA LEU A 701 0.32 17.25 129.38
C LEU A 701 0.92 15.84 129.25
N ASN A 702 1.89 15.50 130.10
CA ASN A 702 2.53 14.18 130.08
C ASN A 702 1.63 13.05 130.60
N ARG A 703 0.65 13.37 131.45
CA ARG A 703 -0.40 12.43 131.88
C ARG A 703 -1.46 12.30 130.79
N ARG A 704 -1.15 11.54 129.75
CA ARG A 704 -1.96 11.41 128.54
C ARG A 704 -2.10 9.95 128.10
N VAL A 705 -2.99 9.73 127.15
CA VAL A 705 -3.04 8.49 126.35
C VAL A 705 -2.96 8.89 124.88
N GLU A 706 -2.20 8.15 124.10
CA GLU A 706 -2.17 8.27 122.64
C GLU A 706 -2.70 6.98 122.04
N ILE A 707 -3.35 7.08 120.89
CA ILE A 707 -3.97 5.97 120.19
C ILE A 707 -3.45 6.00 118.75
N GLU A 708 -2.65 5.01 118.40
CA GLU A 708 -2.20 4.82 117.02
C GLU A 708 -3.18 3.89 116.30
N LEU A 709 -3.81 4.40 115.26
CA LEU A 709 -4.68 3.68 114.35
C LEU A 709 -3.91 3.20 113.12
N THR A 710 -4.00 1.91 112.85
CA THR A 710 -3.40 1.28 111.67
C THR A 710 -4.42 0.36 111.00
N VAL A 711 -4.33 0.21 109.69
CA VAL A 711 -5.06 -0.83 108.96
C VAL A 711 -4.24 -2.11 109.07
N ARG A 712 -4.85 -3.23 109.45
CA ARG A 712 -4.22 -4.55 109.49
C ARG A 712 -5.12 -5.64 108.93
#